data_AF-A0A8C3BDL2-F1
#
_entry.id   AF-A0A8C3BDL2-F1
#
_cell.length_a   1.000
_cell.length_b   1.000
_cell.length_c   1.000
_cell.angle_alpha   90.00
_cell.angle_beta   90.00
_cell.angle_gamma   90.00
#
_symmetry.space_group_name_H-M   'P 1'
#
loop_
_entity.id
_entity.type
_entity.pdbx_description
1 polymer ?
#
loop_
_entity_poly.entity_id
_entity_poly.type
_entity_poly.pdbx_seq_one_letter_code
_entity_poly.pdbx_strand_id
1 'polypeptide(L)'
;MAGGWALAALLAALLAASAQPPRRQGSFTIPLRAMDNVTVTIKLRPGVSLGCQISVKNTFSLALRIRPGETVTFTFTCSTPEKYFIMEIQKNIDCVSGPCPFGDVHLYPPGLPRLNRTFIWDVKASTKAGLELKFATPWLRQIQPGESCPDLVSYNINSCIDTATVNIGTFCRNGSVSRVKLLGGVVMSLHLPWNSALTTSGFSIANRSSIKRLCIIESILNKESSITLMSPNYPLGFPEDELMTWQFVVPSNLRASVFFHNYSLSNCERKEERVEYYLPGSVSNPEVFKLSDSQPANIAGSFNLSLQGCDQDAQNPGVLRLLFQVVVQHPQIDENVTHLVDLSKERNMTVTIHFEGWPSRVPLMSEPMCLICKDPRTCDRVLTLVSGAIYKISFLCKDLSHLRITAEKGISCVDLRWCQKKIHALSVPKTITQLPVLLHKFIWKLIAPEMINVEITSPSLKLQQHLPDQRCNTSYSYSIVSATPETDLNVGIFCPGGAIEKIQLRNNITISLKTFGKGFFNDSNHQDLKMSFVPHIKDECTFTVSPDPKAKIYLQSPNLPYGLPPYVSISWYVIVPSKQVARLGFSKDRMGIACETGRAYVNIKEQTPGAEEIVRREDELLPEPRNMHHNFWVNISNCKPVDSMQLTVQFWVTLAEKQIDLAVILAVLAGAGVLAAIGLTVCCVKKKKKKSQNPMVGVYNANVNTQMPGKQRLFKKDRKNNDSHVYAVIDDAMVYGHLLKESNGSVNPEVDVYRPFDGPMGSLPPSPPPFSFRKDIKRSPSTEEPLPLAETDQDSYTFAHQKLGELEDNGDNTNEKNNGDTSTSFLEDKEQEGLEE
;
A
#
# COMPACT_ATOMS: atom_id res chain seq x y z
N MET A 1 77.96 -21.27 -45.45
CA MET A 1 77.80 -20.39 -44.28
C MET A 1 77.60 -18.95 -44.78
N ALA A 2 76.35 -18.49 -44.92
CA ALA A 2 76.05 -17.12 -45.38
C ALA A 2 74.67 -16.56 -44.93
N GLY A 3 73.71 -17.42 -44.53
CA GLY A 3 72.37 -16.97 -44.15
C GLY A 3 72.19 -16.47 -42.70
N GLY A 4 73.10 -16.82 -41.78
CA GLY A 4 72.92 -16.50 -40.35
C GLY A 4 73.18 -15.03 -39.97
N TRP A 5 74.06 -14.35 -40.69
CA TRP A 5 74.47 -12.98 -40.36
C TRP A 5 73.43 -11.93 -40.75
N ALA A 6 72.66 -12.18 -41.83
CA ALA A 6 71.58 -11.29 -42.26
C ALA A 6 70.43 -11.24 -41.24
N LEU A 7 70.01 -12.38 -40.68
CA LEU A 7 68.97 -12.41 -39.63
C LEU A 7 69.45 -11.76 -38.33
N ALA A 8 70.70 -12.00 -37.91
CA ALA A 8 71.27 -11.37 -36.72
C ALA A 8 71.34 -9.84 -36.86
N ALA A 9 71.73 -9.33 -38.03
CA ALA A 9 71.75 -7.89 -38.32
C ALA A 9 70.34 -7.29 -38.36
N LEU A 10 69.34 -7.97 -38.93
CA LEU A 10 67.95 -7.51 -38.93
C LEU A 10 67.34 -7.49 -37.53
N LEU A 11 67.58 -8.51 -36.70
CA LEU A 11 67.15 -8.54 -35.30
C LEU A 11 67.85 -7.46 -34.47
N ALA A 12 69.15 -7.23 -34.66
CA ALA A 12 69.87 -6.14 -34.01
C ALA A 12 69.36 -4.76 -34.43
N ALA A 13 69.05 -4.55 -35.72
CA ALA A 13 68.48 -3.31 -36.23
C ALA A 13 67.04 -3.06 -35.72
N LEU A 14 66.21 -4.10 -35.64
CA LEU A 14 64.86 -4.02 -35.07
C LEU A 14 64.88 -3.75 -33.56
N LEU A 15 65.82 -4.35 -32.82
CA LEU A 15 66.01 -4.06 -31.39
C LEU A 15 66.56 -2.64 -31.18
N ALA A 16 67.52 -2.18 -32.00
CA ALA A 16 68.02 -0.81 -31.94
C ALA A 16 66.96 0.24 -32.31
N ALA A 17 66.07 -0.06 -33.27
CA ALA A 17 64.93 0.80 -33.62
C ALA A 17 63.84 0.84 -32.53
N SER A 18 63.78 -0.16 -31.65
CA SER A 18 62.87 -0.16 -30.48
C SER A 18 63.41 0.62 -29.28
N ALA A 19 64.73 0.87 -29.24
CA ALA A 19 65.40 1.65 -28.20
C ALA A 19 65.26 3.16 -28.47
N GLN A 20 64.04 3.67 -28.48
CA GLN A 20 63.84 5.11 -28.25
C GLN A 20 64.49 5.48 -26.92
N PRO A 21 65.28 6.57 -26.83
CA PRO A 21 65.77 7.05 -25.55
C PRO A 21 64.56 7.33 -24.64
N PRO A 22 64.67 7.10 -23.31
CA PRO A 22 63.57 7.37 -22.40
C PRO A 22 63.13 8.82 -22.60
N ARG A 23 61.87 8.97 -23.07
CA ARG A 23 61.28 10.24 -23.47
C ARG A 23 61.35 11.17 -22.25
N ARG A 24 62.32 12.11 -22.24
CA ARG A 24 62.49 13.07 -21.13
C ARG A 24 61.18 13.84 -20.97
N GLN A 25 60.37 13.44 -20.01
CA GLN A 25 59.05 14.00 -19.76
C GLN A 25 59.23 15.36 -19.06
N GLY A 26 58.35 16.32 -19.39
CA GLY A 26 58.58 17.74 -19.12
C GLY A 26 58.92 18.06 -17.66
N SER A 27 59.85 18.99 -17.47
CA SER A 27 60.10 19.63 -16.18
C SER A 27 58.88 20.45 -15.76
N PHE A 28 58.40 20.22 -14.54
CA PHE A 28 57.34 21.01 -13.94
C PHE A 28 57.96 22.13 -13.10
N THR A 29 57.58 23.38 -13.36
CA THR A 29 57.94 24.54 -12.54
C THR A 29 56.68 25.06 -11.87
N ILE A 30 56.64 25.04 -10.54
CA ILE A 30 55.54 25.58 -9.75
C ILE A 30 56.04 26.86 -9.05
N PRO A 31 55.61 28.06 -9.50
CA PRO A 31 55.84 29.31 -8.80
C PRO A 31 54.71 29.59 -7.80
N LEU A 32 55.03 29.83 -6.53
CA LEU A 32 54.08 30.29 -5.51
C LEU A 32 54.44 31.72 -5.08
N ARG A 33 53.48 32.65 -5.11
CA ARG A 33 53.71 34.00 -4.56
C ARG A 33 53.55 33.97 -3.04
N ALA A 34 54.31 34.79 -2.33
CA ALA A 34 54.21 34.88 -0.87
C ALA A 34 52.82 35.35 -0.40
N MET A 35 52.23 36.33 -1.11
CA MET A 35 50.92 36.92 -0.76
C MET A 35 49.74 35.95 -0.92
N ASP A 36 49.86 34.87 -1.69
CA ASP A 36 48.74 33.94 -1.91
C ASP A 36 48.53 32.98 -0.72
N ASN A 37 49.52 32.87 0.17
CA ASN A 37 49.56 31.95 1.32
C ASN A 37 49.20 30.49 0.97
N VAL A 38 49.75 30.00 -0.14
CA VAL A 38 49.55 28.64 -0.66
C VAL A 38 50.75 27.75 -0.37
N THR A 39 50.49 26.53 0.09
CA THR A 39 51.47 25.45 0.21
C THR A 39 51.06 24.30 -0.72
N VAL A 40 52.00 23.80 -1.53
CA VAL A 40 51.79 22.62 -2.37
C VAL A 40 52.60 21.45 -1.82
N THR A 41 51.96 20.33 -1.54
CA THR A 41 52.61 19.09 -1.08
C THR A 41 52.32 17.95 -2.05
N ILE A 42 53.38 17.34 -2.59
CA ILE A 42 53.32 16.10 -3.35
C ILE A 42 53.84 14.99 -2.45
N LYS A 43 53.07 13.92 -2.24
CA LYS A 43 53.46 12.79 -1.40
C LYS A 43 53.10 11.46 -2.05
N LEU A 44 53.89 10.43 -1.74
CA LEU A 44 53.60 9.06 -2.19
C LEU A 44 52.23 8.61 -1.64
N ARG A 45 51.44 7.92 -2.47
CA ARG A 45 50.16 7.33 -2.08
C ARG A 45 50.41 6.20 -1.06
N PRO A 46 49.62 6.11 0.02
CA PRO A 46 49.71 5.00 0.96
C PRO A 46 49.58 3.64 0.27
N GLY A 47 50.42 2.67 0.64
CA GLY A 47 50.37 1.30 0.12
C GLY A 47 50.94 1.07 -1.28
N VAL A 48 51.62 2.04 -1.90
CA VAL A 48 52.24 1.90 -3.24
C VAL A 48 53.76 1.69 -3.11
N SER A 49 54.33 0.88 -4.01
CA SER A 49 55.76 0.55 -4.05
C SER A 49 56.65 1.73 -4.52
N LEU A 50 57.95 1.67 -4.21
CA LEU A 50 58.97 2.68 -4.57
C LEU A 50 59.35 2.69 -6.07
N GLY A 51 58.39 2.55 -6.97
CA GLY A 51 58.60 2.54 -8.43
C GLY A 51 58.79 3.91 -9.08
N CYS A 52 58.63 5.02 -8.34
CA CYS A 52 58.75 6.37 -8.85
C CYS A 52 59.27 7.34 -7.79
N GLN A 53 60.06 8.33 -8.20
CA GLN A 53 60.68 9.34 -7.35
C GLN A 53 60.53 10.73 -7.98
N ILE A 54 60.57 11.76 -7.14
CA ILE A 54 60.62 13.17 -7.54
C ILE A 54 62.10 13.57 -7.59
N SER A 55 62.57 14.15 -8.68
CA SER A 55 63.93 14.67 -8.82
C SER A 55 63.92 16.21 -8.84
N VAL A 56 64.66 16.80 -7.89
CA VAL A 56 64.84 18.25 -7.72
C VAL A 56 66.33 18.55 -7.71
N LYS A 57 66.85 19.27 -8.71
CA LYS A 57 68.30 19.57 -8.85
C LYS A 57 69.21 18.33 -8.68
N ASN A 58 68.83 17.21 -9.28
CA ASN A 58 69.45 15.87 -9.18
C ASN A 58 69.35 15.15 -7.81
N THR A 59 68.68 15.73 -6.81
CA THR A 59 68.33 15.04 -5.56
C THR A 59 66.99 14.32 -5.71
N PHE A 60 66.90 13.05 -5.29
CA PHE A 60 65.67 12.25 -5.35
C PHE A 60 64.92 12.25 -4.02
N SER A 61 63.59 12.40 -4.05
CA SER A 61 62.72 12.32 -2.88
C SER A 61 61.40 11.58 -3.15
N LEU A 62 60.75 11.14 -2.08
CA LEU A 62 59.42 10.50 -2.09
C LEU A 62 58.29 11.48 -1.68
N ALA A 63 58.66 12.70 -1.32
CA ALA A 63 57.76 13.81 -1.05
C ALA A 63 58.43 15.14 -1.43
N LEU A 64 57.63 16.11 -1.82
CA LEU A 64 58.04 17.49 -2.10
C LEU A 64 57.03 18.43 -1.45
N ARG A 65 57.51 19.40 -0.67
CA ARG A 65 56.70 20.47 -0.09
C ARG A 65 57.25 21.81 -0.56
N ILE A 66 56.39 22.61 -1.19
CA ILE A 66 56.69 23.94 -1.73
C ILE A 66 55.92 24.95 -0.87
N ARG A 67 56.64 25.91 -0.27
CA ARG A 67 56.10 26.91 0.65
C ARG A 67 55.71 28.22 -0.10
N PRO A 68 54.90 29.10 0.51
CA PRO A 68 54.59 30.40 -0.08
C PRO A 68 55.87 31.19 -0.41
N GLY A 69 55.95 31.77 -1.61
CA GLY A 69 57.13 32.51 -2.08
C GLY A 69 58.21 31.66 -2.76
N GLU A 70 58.13 30.33 -2.70
CA GLU A 70 59.09 29.45 -3.38
C GLU A 70 58.73 29.21 -4.85
N THR A 71 59.75 29.06 -5.70
CA THR A 71 59.60 28.54 -7.06
C THR A 71 60.48 27.30 -7.21
N VAL A 72 59.84 26.15 -7.43
CA VAL A 72 60.54 24.86 -7.51
C VAL A 72 60.33 24.23 -8.88
N THR A 73 61.43 23.76 -9.47
CA THR A 73 61.41 22.99 -10.73
C THR A 73 61.83 21.54 -10.45
N PHE A 74 61.02 20.59 -10.90
CA PHE A 74 61.21 19.16 -10.64
C PHE A 74 60.77 18.28 -11.82
N THR A 75 61.20 17.01 -11.80
CA THR A 75 60.80 15.97 -12.76
C THR A 75 60.44 14.68 -12.03
N PHE A 76 59.65 13.81 -12.65
CA PHE A 76 59.41 12.45 -12.15
C PHE A 76 60.34 11.46 -12.84
N THR A 77 60.77 10.42 -12.11
CA THR A 77 61.59 9.34 -12.69
C THR A 77 60.79 8.30 -13.48
N CYS A 78 59.46 8.30 -13.37
CA CYS A 78 58.56 7.37 -14.04
C CYS A 78 57.60 8.09 -15.02
N SER A 79 57.03 7.32 -15.96
CA SER A 79 56.12 7.84 -16.98
C SER A 79 54.66 7.98 -16.56
N THR A 80 54.25 7.31 -15.47
CA THR A 80 52.87 7.31 -14.92
C THR A 80 52.84 7.76 -13.44
N PRO A 81 53.28 9.00 -13.12
CA PRO A 81 53.38 9.47 -11.73
C PRO A 81 52.03 9.52 -11.01
N GLU A 82 50.90 9.60 -11.73
CA GLU A 82 49.53 9.58 -11.21
C GLU A 82 49.16 8.30 -10.43
N LYS A 83 49.89 7.21 -10.67
CA LYS A 83 49.73 5.94 -9.93
C LYS A 83 50.44 5.96 -8.57
N TYR A 84 51.49 6.77 -8.43
CA TYR A 84 52.39 6.78 -7.28
C TYR A 84 52.16 7.98 -6.36
N PHE A 85 51.87 9.16 -6.91
CA PHE A 85 51.83 10.41 -6.16
C PHE A 85 50.41 11.00 -6.10
N ILE A 86 50.12 11.63 -4.96
CA ILE A 86 48.97 12.51 -4.75
C ILE A 86 49.47 13.92 -4.41
N MET A 87 48.67 14.92 -4.74
CA MET A 87 48.99 16.32 -4.53
C MET A 87 47.93 16.98 -3.65
N GLU A 88 48.37 17.67 -2.61
CA GLU A 88 47.55 18.50 -1.72
C GLU A 88 47.97 19.96 -1.89
N ILE A 89 47.00 20.83 -2.14
CA ILE A 89 47.19 22.27 -2.32
C ILE A 89 46.40 22.96 -1.21
N GLN A 90 47.08 23.46 -0.19
CA GLN A 90 46.44 24.16 0.93
C GLN A 90 46.60 25.68 0.75
N LYS A 91 45.48 26.40 0.79
CA LYS A 91 45.42 27.87 0.82
C LYS A 91 44.80 28.31 2.15
N ASN A 92 45.53 29.09 2.93
CA ASN A 92 45.03 29.63 4.20
C ASN A 92 44.55 31.08 3.98
N ILE A 93 43.30 31.35 4.34
CA ILE A 93 42.61 32.63 4.12
C ILE A 93 42.18 33.17 5.48
N ASP A 94 42.67 34.36 5.84
CA ASP A 94 42.30 35.03 7.08
C ASP A 94 41.31 36.16 6.78
N CYS A 95 40.03 35.90 7.05
CA CYS A 95 38.96 36.90 6.99
C CYS A 95 38.71 37.57 8.35
N VAL A 96 39.48 37.29 9.41
CA VAL A 96 39.37 37.98 10.71
C VAL A 96 40.19 39.26 10.68
N SER A 97 41.48 39.15 10.33
CA SER A 97 42.41 40.29 10.27
C SER A 97 42.75 40.75 8.85
N GLY A 98 42.45 39.93 7.84
CA GLY A 98 42.74 40.22 6.43
C GLY A 98 41.49 40.47 5.56
N PRO A 99 41.68 40.94 4.31
CA PRO A 99 40.61 41.07 3.34
C PRO A 99 40.09 39.70 2.93
N CYS A 100 38.77 39.50 3.03
CA CYS A 100 38.13 38.24 2.64
C CYS A 100 37.89 38.19 1.13
N PRO A 101 38.26 37.11 0.43
CA PRO A 101 38.11 37.01 -1.03
C PRO A 101 36.66 36.65 -1.39
N PHE A 102 35.79 37.66 -1.40
CA PHE A 102 34.41 37.53 -1.87
C PHE A 102 34.38 37.32 -3.40
N GLY A 103 33.45 36.48 -3.86
CA GLY A 103 33.36 36.06 -5.27
C GLY A 103 33.91 34.66 -5.52
N ASP A 104 34.19 34.35 -6.78
CA ASP A 104 34.59 32.99 -7.22
C ASP A 104 35.98 32.59 -6.73
N VAL A 105 36.09 31.38 -6.19
CA VAL A 105 37.37 30.84 -5.73
C VAL A 105 38.03 30.07 -6.88
N HIS A 106 39.09 30.61 -7.46
CA HIS A 106 39.82 29.96 -8.56
C HIS A 106 40.78 28.86 -8.09
N LEU A 107 41.03 27.87 -8.95
CA LEU A 107 42.05 26.83 -8.70
C LEU A 107 43.44 27.41 -8.98
N TYR A 108 44.29 27.43 -7.96
CA TYR A 108 45.64 27.98 -8.03
C TYR A 108 46.62 27.09 -7.24
N PRO A 109 47.87 26.86 -7.71
CA PRO A 109 48.46 27.44 -8.92
C PRO A 109 48.00 26.75 -10.23
N PRO A 110 48.08 27.44 -11.38
CA PRO A 110 47.86 26.84 -12.69
C PRO A 110 49.05 25.95 -13.09
N GLY A 111 48.87 25.12 -14.14
CA GLY A 111 49.97 24.34 -14.73
C GLY A 111 50.45 23.13 -13.90
N LEU A 112 49.68 22.70 -12.90
CA LEU A 112 50.00 21.55 -12.06
C LEU A 112 50.16 20.24 -12.87
N PRO A 113 51.06 19.32 -12.46
CA PRO A 113 51.15 17.98 -13.03
C PRO A 113 49.83 17.22 -12.89
N ARG A 114 49.58 16.29 -13.82
CA ARG A 114 48.39 15.43 -13.86
C ARG A 114 48.43 14.36 -12.78
N LEU A 115 48.26 14.77 -11.52
CA LEU A 115 48.10 13.90 -10.35
C LEU A 115 46.66 13.99 -9.82
N ASN A 116 46.26 13.02 -9.00
CA ASN A 116 45.09 13.20 -8.14
C ASN A 116 45.39 14.38 -7.20
N ARG A 117 44.54 15.40 -7.25
CA ARG A 117 44.72 16.71 -6.61
C ARG A 117 43.62 16.90 -5.57
N THR A 118 44.00 17.34 -4.38
CA THR A 118 43.05 17.81 -3.36
C THR A 118 43.37 19.27 -3.06
N PHE A 119 42.46 20.16 -3.42
CA PHE A 119 42.53 21.57 -3.02
C PHE A 119 41.85 21.72 -1.67
N ILE A 120 42.48 22.45 -0.74
CA ILE A 120 42.02 22.68 0.61
C ILE A 120 42.08 24.20 0.87
N TRP A 121 40.95 24.80 1.19
CA TRP A 121 40.86 26.19 1.62
C TRP A 121 40.48 26.22 3.10
N ASP A 122 41.43 26.64 3.93
CA ASP A 122 41.23 26.89 5.36
C ASP A 122 40.89 28.38 5.52
N VAL A 123 39.62 28.69 5.73
CA VAL A 123 39.08 30.05 5.79
C VAL A 123 38.70 30.37 7.23
N LYS A 124 39.50 31.23 7.87
CA LYS A 124 39.23 31.73 9.22
C LYS A 124 38.29 32.93 9.14
N ALA A 125 37.18 32.86 9.87
CA ALA A 125 36.23 33.95 10.02
C ALA A 125 35.85 34.14 11.49
N SER A 126 35.23 35.28 11.81
CA SER A 126 34.83 35.59 13.19
C SER A 126 33.67 34.71 13.64
N THR A 127 33.72 34.18 14.86
CA THR A 127 32.59 33.43 15.47
C THR A 127 31.31 34.27 15.61
N LYS A 128 31.41 35.60 15.51
CA LYS A 128 30.25 36.52 15.51
C LYS A 128 29.62 36.74 14.12
N ALA A 129 30.23 36.21 13.05
CA ALA A 129 29.80 36.44 11.67
C ALA A 129 29.93 35.15 10.85
N GLY A 130 28.79 34.61 10.41
CA GLY A 130 28.77 33.41 9.60
C GLY A 130 29.28 33.65 8.17
N LEU A 131 29.89 32.62 7.58
CA LEU A 131 30.38 32.63 6.20
C LEU A 131 29.36 31.93 5.29
N GLU A 132 29.01 32.56 4.17
CA GLU A 132 28.13 31.97 3.16
C GLU A 132 28.95 31.43 1.97
N LEU A 133 28.79 30.14 1.66
CA LEU A 133 29.27 29.51 0.43
C LEU A 133 28.11 29.41 -0.56
N LYS A 134 28.33 29.86 -1.80
CA LYS A 134 27.38 29.72 -2.92
C LYS A 134 27.97 28.80 -3.98
N PHE A 135 27.15 27.87 -4.49
CA PHE A 135 27.55 26.91 -5.51
C PHE A 135 26.94 27.28 -6.87
N ALA A 136 27.77 27.34 -7.91
CA ALA A 136 27.30 27.54 -9.28
C ALA A 136 26.54 26.30 -9.76
N THR A 137 25.69 26.45 -10.80
CA THR A 137 25.03 25.30 -11.42
C THR A 137 26.04 24.47 -12.21
N PRO A 138 26.01 23.12 -12.12
CA PRO A 138 25.09 22.30 -11.35
C PRO A 138 25.43 22.24 -9.84
N TRP A 139 24.42 22.48 -9.00
CA TRP A 139 24.50 22.49 -7.53
C TRP A 139 24.99 21.18 -6.91
N LEU A 140 25.21 21.16 -5.60
CA LEU A 140 25.75 20.01 -4.88
C LEU A 140 24.68 18.99 -4.42
N ARG A 141 25.06 17.72 -4.37
CA ARG A 141 24.28 16.58 -3.83
C ARG A 141 25.04 15.97 -2.66
N GLN A 142 24.50 15.98 -1.45
CA GLN A 142 25.11 15.28 -0.31
C GLN A 142 25.08 13.76 -0.57
N ILE A 143 26.15 13.05 -0.20
CA ILE A 143 26.29 11.60 -0.42
C ILE A 143 26.52 10.84 0.87
N GLN A 144 26.09 9.57 0.90
CA GLN A 144 26.22 8.74 2.09
C GLN A 144 27.67 8.24 2.29
N PRO A 145 28.08 7.93 3.54
CA PRO A 145 29.36 7.29 3.81
C PRO A 145 29.55 6.00 2.98
N GLY A 146 30.61 5.94 2.18
CA GLY A 146 30.90 4.81 1.28
C GLY A 146 30.37 4.95 -0.15
N GLU A 147 29.49 5.92 -0.43
CA GLU A 147 29.14 6.30 -1.80
C GLU A 147 30.31 7.05 -2.46
N SER A 148 30.46 6.94 -3.78
CA SER A 148 31.48 7.65 -4.56
C SER A 148 30.82 8.41 -5.72
N CYS A 149 31.32 9.60 -6.03
CA CYS A 149 30.78 10.42 -7.11
C CYS A 149 31.01 9.76 -8.48
N PRO A 150 30.03 9.78 -9.41
CA PRO A 150 30.18 9.16 -10.74
C PRO A 150 31.34 9.70 -11.58
N ASP A 151 31.74 10.95 -11.33
CA ASP A 151 32.85 11.66 -11.96
C ASP A 151 34.13 11.67 -11.11
N LEU A 152 34.11 11.00 -9.95
CA LEU A 152 35.17 10.99 -8.91
C LEU A 152 35.53 12.38 -8.36
N VAL A 153 34.69 13.41 -8.60
CA VAL A 153 34.89 14.77 -8.07
C VAL A 153 34.01 14.97 -6.84
N SER A 154 34.63 15.09 -5.67
CA SER A 154 33.93 15.28 -4.41
C SER A 154 34.35 16.57 -3.71
N TYR A 155 33.38 17.19 -3.05
CA TYR A 155 33.51 18.34 -2.18
C TYR A 155 33.32 17.88 -0.75
N ASN A 156 34.14 18.32 0.19
CA ASN A 156 33.93 18.07 1.62
C ASN A 156 33.91 19.40 2.37
N ILE A 157 32.87 19.62 3.17
CA ILE A 157 32.63 20.88 3.87
C ILE A 157 32.74 20.62 5.38
N ASN A 158 33.76 21.18 6.02
CA ASN A 158 33.93 21.11 7.46
C ASN A 158 33.78 22.50 8.09
N SER A 159 32.94 22.63 9.11
CA SER A 159 32.89 23.83 9.96
C SER A 159 33.98 23.78 11.03
N CYS A 160 34.51 24.94 11.41
CA CYS A 160 35.48 25.09 12.49
C CYS A 160 34.88 26.01 13.58
N ILE A 161 34.44 25.39 14.67
CA ILE A 161 33.93 26.08 15.86
C ILE A 161 34.96 25.88 16.97
N ASP A 162 35.48 26.99 17.49
CA ASP A 162 36.58 27.07 18.44
C ASP A 162 37.82 26.23 18.04
N THR A 163 37.94 25.01 18.57
CA THR A 163 38.99 24.05 18.23
C THR A 163 38.47 22.76 17.58
N ALA A 164 37.15 22.57 17.54
CA ALA A 164 36.49 21.39 16.99
C ALA A 164 36.23 21.54 15.49
N THR A 165 36.43 20.46 14.74
CA THR A 165 36.11 20.38 13.31
C THR A 165 34.88 19.50 13.13
N VAL A 166 33.79 20.08 12.63
CA VAL A 166 32.51 19.38 12.39
C VAL A 166 32.35 19.15 10.90
N ASN A 167 32.23 17.88 10.47
CA ASN A 167 31.98 17.56 9.07
C ASN A 167 30.49 17.78 8.74
N ILE A 168 30.20 18.80 7.93
CA ILE A 168 28.83 19.11 7.48
C ILE A 168 28.38 18.13 6.38
N GLY A 169 29.33 17.60 5.61
CA GLY A 169 29.10 16.51 4.68
C GLY A 169 30.08 16.45 3.52
N THR A 170 30.05 15.31 2.84
CA THR A 170 30.67 15.12 1.53
C THR A 170 29.59 15.22 0.44
N PHE A 171 29.92 15.86 -0.67
CA PHE A 171 29.00 16.19 -1.75
C PHE A 171 29.58 15.88 -3.13
N CYS A 172 28.72 15.46 -4.06
CA CYS A 172 29.02 15.41 -5.49
C CYS A 172 28.38 16.60 -6.22
N ARG A 173 28.74 16.79 -7.49
CA ARG A 173 28.02 17.71 -8.39
C ARG A 173 26.66 17.13 -8.81
N ASN A 174 25.79 18.00 -9.34
CA ASN A 174 24.45 17.66 -9.84
C ASN A 174 23.45 17.23 -8.75
N GLY A 175 23.16 18.14 -7.83
CA GLY A 175 22.11 18.03 -6.81
C GLY A 175 21.26 19.29 -6.64
N SER A 176 20.79 19.53 -5.42
CA SER A 176 19.89 20.64 -5.05
C SER A 176 20.54 21.73 -4.19
N VAL A 177 21.68 21.45 -3.56
CA VAL A 177 22.29 22.31 -2.54
C VAL A 177 22.97 23.51 -3.20
N SER A 178 22.28 24.65 -3.14
CA SER A 178 22.65 25.92 -3.76
C SER A 178 23.58 26.75 -2.88
N ARG A 179 23.36 26.72 -1.56
CA ARG A 179 24.09 27.53 -0.57
C ARG A 179 24.30 26.77 0.73
N VAL A 180 25.41 27.06 1.40
CA VAL A 180 25.72 26.57 2.75
C VAL A 180 26.26 27.74 3.57
N LYS A 181 25.56 28.10 4.64
CA LYS A 181 25.97 29.15 5.60
C LYS A 181 26.49 28.48 6.86
N LEU A 182 27.64 28.91 7.35
CA LEU A 182 28.37 28.28 8.45
C LEU A 182 28.70 29.28 9.54
N LEU A 183 28.67 28.86 10.81
CA LEU A 183 29.12 29.67 11.93
C LEU A 183 30.65 29.60 12.05
N GLY A 184 31.31 30.76 12.07
CA GLY A 184 32.78 30.81 12.17
C GLY A 184 33.50 30.39 10.89
N GLY A 185 34.62 29.68 11.05
CA GLY A 185 35.50 29.30 9.94
C GLY A 185 35.04 28.06 9.16
N VAL A 186 35.57 27.88 7.96
CA VAL A 186 35.32 26.68 7.13
C VAL A 186 36.62 26.11 6.58
N VAL A 187 36.74 24.79 6.61
CA VAL A 187 37.74 24.04 5.84
C VAL A 187 37.01 23.37 4.68
N MET A 188 37.16 23.96 3.49
CA MET A 188 36.59 23.47 2.24
C MET A 188 37.61 22.59 1.52
N SER A 189 37.24 21.36 1.14
CA SER A 189 38.12 20.48 0.35
C SER A 189 37.46 20.08 -0.98
N LEU A 190 38.23 20.09 -2.06
CA LEU A 190 37.82 19.62 -3.40
C LEU A 190 38.80 18.56 -3.90
N HIS A 191 38.32 17.33 -4.05
CA HIS A 191 39.08 16.23 -4.63
C HIS A 191 38.86 16.14 -6.15
N LEU A 192 39.94 16.10 -6.91
CA LEU A 192 39.96 16.00 -8.36
C LEU A 192 40.82 14.81 -8.82
N PRO A 193 40.32 13.95 -9.73
CA PRO A 193 41.13 12.91 -10.33
C PRO A 193 42.21 13.48 -11.28
N TRP A 194 43.25 12.71 -11.54
CA TRP A 194 44.40 13.09 -12.37
C TRP A 194 44.05 13.53 -13.79
N ASN A 195 42.97 12.97 -14.35
CA ASN A 195 42.44 13.30 -15.69
C ASN A 195 41.46 14.49 -15.69
N SER A 196 41.15 15.08 -14.54
CA SER A 196 40.22 16.23 -14.46
C SER A 196 40.80 17.46 -15.15
N ALA A 197 40.00 18.01 -16.07
CA ALA A 197 40.26 19.25 -16.81
C ALA A 197 39.61 20.49 -16.16
N LEU A 198 39.12 20.40 -14.92
CA LEU A 198 38.49 21.52 -14.24
C LEU A 198 39.50 22.65 -13.94
N THR A 199 39.07 23.87 -14.25
CA THR A 199 39.83 25.12 -14.06
C THR A 199 39.25 26.01 -12.95
N THR A 200 38.00 25.76 -12.55
CA THR A 200 37.28 26.48 -11.49
C THR A 200 36.96 25.54 -10.32
N SER A 201 36.79 26.10 -9.11
CA SER A 201 36.35 25.31 -7.95
C SER A 201 34.87 24.93 -8.03
N GLY A 202 34.04 25.78 -8.64
CA GLY A 202 32.57 25.65 -8.66
C GLY A 202 31.86 26.29 -7.46
N PHE A 203 32.59 26.96 -6.56
CA PHE A 203 32.01 27.72 -5.45
C PHE A 203 32.57 29.15 -5.35
N SER A 204 31.75 30.03 -4.77
CA SER A 204 32.11 31.39 -4.39
C SER A 204 31.89 31.60 -2.89
N ILE A 205 32.70 32.49 -2.31
CA ILE A 205 32.51 32.98 -0.95
C ILE A 205 31.66 34.25 -1.04
N ALA A 206 30.51 34.25 -0.39
CA ALA A 206 29.57 35.36 -0.35
C ALA A 206 29.70 36.14 0.97
N ASN A 207 28.79 37.12 1.15
CA ASN A 207 28.80 38.07 2.26
C ASN A 207 28.84 37.38 3.64
N ARG A 208 29.31 38.11 4.65
CA ARG A 208 29.16 37.72 6.05
C ARG A 208 27.69 37.88 6.46
N SER A 209 27.06 36.81 6.91
CA SER A 209 25.71 36.83 7.48
C SER A 209 25.77 36.26 8.89
N SER A 210 25.33 37.00 9.90
CA SER A 210 25.19 36.45 11.25
C SER A 210 24.16 35.32 11.25
N ILE A 211 24.54 34.17 11.78
CA ILE A 211 23.64 33.05 12.05
C ILE A 211 23.83 32.60 13.50
N LYS A 212 22.75 32.22 14.18
CA LYS A 212 22.76 31.68 15.56
C LYS A 212 22.64 30.15 15.55
N ARG A 213 23.29 29.50 14.59
CA ARG A 213 23.11 28.09 14.21
C ARG A 213 24.44 27.57 13.61
N LEU A 214 24.85 26.34 13.92
CA LEU A 214 26.02 25.65 13.33
C LEU A 214 26.09 25.83 11.82
N CYS A 215 24.98 25.53 11.14
CA CYS A 215 24.90 25.53 9.68
C CYS A 215 23.46 25.76 9.19
N ILE A 216 23.32 26.43 8.04
CA ILE A 216 22.10 26.46 7.23
C ILE A 216 22.42 25.94 5.83
N ILE A 217 21.82 24.81 5.43
CA ILE A 217 21.92 24.27 4.06
C ILE A 217 20.67 24.68 3.28
N GLU A 218 20.83 25.44 2.20
CA GLU A 218 19.75 25.75 1.27
C GLU A 218 19.70 24.71 0.14
N SER A 219 18.51 24.18 -0.12
CA SER A 219 18.23 23.30 -1.27
C SER A 219 17.10 23.88 -2.13
N ILE A 220 17.36 24.02 -3.43
CA ILE A 220 16.38 24.52 -4.41
C ILE A 220 15.77 23.33 -5.16
N LEU A 221 14.44 23.24 -5.13
CA LEU A 221 13.66 22.09 -5.61
C LEU A 221 12.57 22.56 -6.60
N ASN A 222 13.01 23.09 -7.75
CA ASN A 222 12.15 23.72 -8.76
C ASN A 222 11.29 22.76 -9.60
N LYS A 223 11.44 21.44 -9.41
CA LYS A 223 10.77 20.39 -10.19
C LYS A 223 10.54 19.16 -9.32
N GLU A 224 9.73 18.24 -9.83
CA GLU A 224 9.60 16.93 -9.21
C GLU A 224 10.96 16.28 -9.00
N SER A 225 11.24 15.94 -7.76
CA SER A 225 12.55 15.47 -7.33
C SER A 225 12.46 14.82 -5.98
N SER A 226 13.43 13.97 -5.68
CA SER A 226 13.67 13.55 -4.31
C SER A 226 15.14 13.73 -3.99
N ILE A 227 15.40 14.24 -2.79
CA ILE A 227 16.73 14.46 -2.26
C ILE A 227 16.86 13.79 -0.89
N THR A 228 18.05 13.31 -0.60
CA THR A 228 18.40 12.72 0.69
C THR A 228 19.45 13.60 1.35
N LEU A 229 19.25 13.90 2.64
CA LEU A 229 20.10 14.78 3.42
C LEU A 229 20.39 14.15 4.79
N MET A 230 21.50 14.57 5.39
CA MET A 230 22.03 14.01 6.63
C MET A 230 22.45 15.09 7.61
N SER A 231 22.37 14.76 8.90
CA SER A 231 23.02 15.48 9.99
C SER A 231 24.55 15.55 9.82
N PRO A 232 25.23 16.53 10.44
CA PRO A 232 26.69 16.58 10.50
C PRO A 232 27.28 15.31 11.13
N ASN A 233 28.51 15.02 10.76
CA ASN A 233 29.29 13.83 11.10
C ASN A 233 28.58 12.47 10.86
N TYR A 234 27.47 12.41 10.11
CA TYR A 234 26.72 11.16 9.93
C TYR A 234 27.64 10.02 9.44
N PRO A 235 27.65 8.85 10.11
CA PRO A 235 26.69 8.36 11.12
C PRO A 235 27.21 8.47 12.57
N LEU A 236 28.31 9.21 12.81
CA LEU A 236 29.06 9.24 14.08
C LEU A 236 28.39 10.05 15.18
N GLY A 237 27.72 11.16 14.86
CA GLY A 237 26.94 11.94 15.84
C GLY A 237 26.86 13.43 15.56
N PHE A 238 25.66 13.99 15.73
CA PHE A 238 25.39 15.42 15.75
C PHE A 238 26.10 16.07 16.96
N PRO A 239 26.72 17.27 16.82
CA PRO A 239 27.39 17.95 17.94
C PRO A 239 26.43 18.32 19.09
N GLU A 240 26.93 18.26 20.32
CA GLU A 240 26.18 18.63 21.53
C GLU A 240 25.75 20.11 21.53
N ASP A 241 24.56 20.41 22.08
CA ASP A 241 23.89 21.73 22.15
C ASP A 241 23.75 22.54 20.83
N GLU A 242 24.15 21.99 19.69
CA GLU A 242 24.12 22.71 18.42
C GLU A 242 22.73 22.73 17.77
N LEU A 243 22.55 23.69 16.85
CA LEU A 243 21.34 23.86 16.06
C LEU A 243 21.69 23.93 14.57
N MET A 244 21.14 23.01 13.78
CA MET A 244 21.29 23.02 12.32
C MET A 244 19.95 23.20 11.62
N THR A 245 19.95 23.90 10.49
CA THR A 245 18.75 24.11 9.66
C THR A 245 18.98 23.69 8.22
N TRP A 246 17.96 23.11 7.61
CA TRP A 246 17.83 22.94 6.17
C TRP A 246 16.69 23.84 5.68
N GLN A 247 16.97 24.66 4.67
CA GLN A 247 16.04 25.59 4.04
C GLN A 247 15.67 25.04 2.66
N PHE A 248 14.37 24.77 2.44
CA PHE A 248 13.86 24.23 1.19
C PHE A 248 13.15 25.31 0.39
N VAL A 249 13.75 25.69 -0.73
CA VAL A 249 13.13 26.60 -1.70
C VAL A 249 12.31 25.75 -2.66
N VAL A 250 11.01 25.72 -2.42
CA VAL A 250 10.01 24.97 -3.20
C VAL A 250 9.00 25.95 -3.80
N PRO A 251 8.76 25.91 -5.12
CA PRO A 251 7.69 26.65 -5.78
C PRO A 251 6.29 26.36 -5.20
N SER A 252 5.42 27.37 -5.17
CA SER A 252 4.06 27.27 -4.60
C SER A 252 3.12 26.30 -5.33
N ASN A 253 3.40 26.02 -6.61
CA ASN A 253 2.70 25.03 -7.43
C ASN A 253 3.16 23.57 -7.18
N LEU A 254 4.11 23.34 -6.28
CA LEU A 254 4.57 22.03 -5.87
C LEU A 254 4.18 21.75 -4.40
N ARG A 255 4.23 20.48 -4.01
CA ARG A 255 4.00 20.01 -2.65
C ARG A 255 5.22 19.20 -2.19
N ALA A 256 5.73 19.52 -1.01
CA ALA A 256 6.88 18.84 -0.41
C ALA A 256 6.45 17.94 0.75
N SER A 257 7.09 16.78 0.90
CA SER A 257 6.87 15.88 2.03
C SER A 257 8.21 15.38 2.58
N VAL A 258 8.31 15.30 3.91
CA VAL A 258 9.54 14.89 4.61
C VAL A 258 9.38 13.49 5.19
N PHE A 259 10.41 12.64 5.03
CA PHE A 259 10.44 11.27 5.54
C PHE A 259 11.76 11.00 6.25
N PHE A 260 11.70 10.51 7.50
CA PHE A 260 12.88 10.09 8.23
C PHE A 260 13.13 8.60 7.98
N HIS A 261 14.36 8.25 7.57
CA HIS A 261 14.72 6.88 7.19
C HIS A 261 15.55 6.17 8.23
N ASN A 262 16.46 6.89 8.88
CA ASN A 262 17.28 6.37 9.96
C ASN A 262 17.61 7.51 10.91
N TYR A 263 17.23 7.36 12.16
CA TYR A 263 17.60 8.26 13.24
C TYR A 263 17.94 7.47 14.50
N SER A 264 18.67 8.10 15.39
CA SER A 264 18.77 7.68 16.80
C SER A 264 18.84 8.94 17.68
N LEU A 265 18.55 8.75 18.96
CA LEU A 265 18.49 9.80 19.97
C LEU A 265 19.77 9.80 20.82
N SER A 266 20.07 10.93 21.43
CA SER A 266 21.02 11.00 22.56
C SER A 266 20.31 10.68 23.87
N ASN A 267 21.09 10.43 24.93
CA ASN A 267 20.57 10.43 26.29
C ASN A 267 20.76 11.85 26.86
N CYS A 268 19.68 12.62 26.88
CA CYS A 268 19.70 14.01 27.33
C CYS A 268 19.65 14.12 28.85
N GLU A 269 20.59 14.86 29.45
CA GLU A 269 20.51 15.28 30.86
C GLU A 269 19.69 16.59 30.97
N ARG A 270 19.89 17.52 30.03
CA ARG A 270 19.20 18.82 30.00
C ARG A 270 18.85 19.23 28.58
N LYS A 271 17.78 20.02 28.45
CA LYS A 271 17.07 20.34 27.18
C LYS A 271 16.49 19.07 26.51
N GLU A 272 15.63 19.28 25.53
CA GLU A 272 15.03 18.17 24.75
C GLU A 272 15.46 18.25 23.29
N GLU A 273 15.89 17.10 22.75
CA GLU A 273 16.04 16.89 21.31
C GLU A 273 14.70 17.08 20.62
N ARG A 274 14.67 17.95 19.62
CA ARG A 274 13.44 18.26 18.88
C ARG A 274 13.73 18.66 17.46
N VAL A 275 12.71 18.49 16.64
CA VAL A 275 12.67 18.92 15.25
C VAL A 275 11.71 20.11 15.15
N GLU A 276 12.21 21.22 14.62
CA GLU A 276 11.47 22.48 14.46
C GLU A 276 11.17 22.72 12.98
N TYR A 277 9.88 22.80 12.63
CA TYR A 277 9.43 23.11 11.28
C TYR A 277 8.89 24.53 11.19
N TYR A 278 9.51 25.35 10.34
CA TYR A 278 8.98 26.67 9.99
C TYR A 278 8.11 26.52 8.74
N LEU A 279 6.82 26.21 8.95
CA LEU A 279 5.85 25.94 7.88
C LEU A 279 5.08 27.19 7.45
N PRO A 280 4.85 27.39 6.14
CA PRO A 280 3.99 28.45 5.63
C PRO A 280 2.53 28.25 6.07
N GLY A 281 1.91 29.30 6.61
CA GLY A 281 0.51 29.25 7.06
C GLY A 281 0.26 28.38 8.29
N SER A 282 1.27 28.14 9.14
CA SER A 282 1.02 27.60 10.48
C SER A 282 0.69 28.68 11.51
N VAL A 283 -0.16 28.34 12.47
CA VAL A 283 -0.54 29.19 13.62
C VAL A 283 0.53 29.13 14.72
N SER A 284 1.23 28.00 14.85
CA SER A 284 2.32 27.78 15.78
C SER A 284 3.61 27.61 14.99
N ASN A 285 4.41 28.67 14.85
CA ASN A 285 5.62 28.66 14.04
C ASN A 285 6.83 29.07 14.89
N PRO A 286 7.82 28.18 15.15
CA PRO A 286 7.95 26.82 14.60
C PRO A 286 6.93 25.81 15.17
N GLU A 287 6.52 24.84 14.35
CA GLU A 287 5.87 23.62 14.83
C GLU A 287 6.96 22.67 15.37
N VAL A 288 6.76 22.13 16.57
CA VAL A 288 7.75 21.27 17.26
C VAL A 288 7.30 19.82 17.25
N PHE A 289 8.18 18.93 16.77
CA PHE A 289 7.97 17.49 16.66
C PHE A 289 9.11 16.71 17.32
N LYS A 290 8.82 15.52 17.82
CA LYS A 290 9.84 14.52 18.17
C LYS A 290 10.32 13.81 16.90
N LEU A 291 11.53 13.24 16.93
CA LEU A 291 12.05 12.46 15.81
C LEU A 291 11.22 11.18 15.53
N SER A 292 10.45 10.71 16.52
CA SER A 292 9.52 9.58 16.42
C SER A 292 8.16 9.91 15.80
N ASP A 293 7.82 11.19 15.68
CA ASP A 293 6.47 11.60 15.28
C ASP A 293 6.31 11.52 13.75
N SER A 294 5.08 11.46 13.27
CA SER A 294 4.80 11.54 11.82
C SER A 294 5.22 12.91 11.30
N GLN A 295 6.16 12.92 10.35
CA GLN A 295 6.74 14.15 9.82
C GLN A 295 5.77 14.87 8.85
N PRO A 296 5.82 16.21 8.74
CA PRO A 296 4.95 16.97 7.86
C PRO A 296 5.04 16.57 6.38
N ALA A 297 3.88 16.33 5.78
CA ALA A 297 3.71 16.05 4.37
C ALA A 297 2.87 17.15 3.68
N ASN A 298 2.88 17.16 2.35
CA ASN A 298 2.03 18.04 1.53
C ASN A 298 2.23 19.55 1.79
N ILE A 299 3.45 19.96 2.16
CA ILE A 299 3.81 21.33 2.47
C ILE A 299 3.75 22.17 1.17
N ALA A 300 3.00 23.27 1.21
CA ALA A 300 2.81 24.17 0.08
C ALA A 300 3.86 25.30 0.08
N GLY A 301 4.78 25.26 -0.87
CA GLY A 301 5.85 26.26 -0.99
C GLY A 301 7.03 26.03 -0.04
N SER A 302 7.82 27.09 0.17
CA SER A 302 9.12 27.01 0.85
C SER A 302 8.98 26.90 2.38
N PHE A 303 9.85 26.11 3.01
CA PHE A 303 9.83 25.83 4.45
C PHE A 303 11.24 25.54 4.99
N ASN A 304 11.41 25.64 6.31
CA ASN A 304 12.65 25.23 6.97
C ASN A 304 12.40 24.04 7.92
N LEU A 305 13.39 23.15 7.97
CA LEU A 305 13.53 22.06 8.95
C LEU A 305 14.74 22.40 9.84
N SER A 306 14.62 22.28 11.16
CA SER A 306 15.79 22.40 12.05
C SER A 306 15.86 21.23 13.02
N LEU A 307 17.08 20.80 13.32
CA LEU A 307 17.39 19.79 14.33
C LEU A 307 18.19 20.44 15.45
N GLN A 308 17.67 20.33 16.67
CA GLN A 308 18.28 20.83 17.90
C GLN A 308 18.84 19.66 18.71
N GLY A 309 20.13 19.70 19.06
CA GLY A 309 20.73 18.80 20.04
C GLY A 309 20.35 19.16 21.47
N CYS A 310 20.59 18.22 22.40
CA CYS A 310 20.45 18.44 23.85
C CYS A 310 21.84 18.41 24.54
N ASP A 311 21.85 18.69 25.85
CA ASP A 311 23.03 18.48 26.70
C ASP A 311 23.06 16.99 27.09
N GLN A 312 24.15 16.28 26.82
CA GLN A 312 24.24 14.81 26.84
C GLN A 312 24.76 14.26 28.19
N ASP A 313 24.30 13.06 28.56
CA ASP A 313 24.82 12.33 29.73
C ASP A 313 26.32 11.97 29.54
N ALA A 314 27.17 12.40 30.47
CA ALA A 314 28.62 12.25 30.36
C ALA A 314 29.13 10.79 30.46
N GLN A 315 28.33 9.85 30.97
CA GLN A 315 28.69 8.41 31.03
C GLN A 315 28.17 7.63 29.83
N ASN A 316 26.98 7.97 29.35
CA ASN A 316 26.32 7.30 28.23
C ASN A 316 25.64 8.33 27.31
N PRO A 317 26.39 9.14 26.52
CA PRO A 317 25.81 10.26 25.77
C PRO A 317 24.79 9.85 24.70
N GLY A 318 24.86 8.61 24.20
CA GLY A 318 24.08 8.18 23.04
C GLY A 318 24.63 8.79 21.74
N VAL A 319 23.82 8.78 20.67
CA VAL A 319 24.22 9.34 19.37
C VAL A 319 22.99 9.89 18.64
N LEU A 320 22.81 11.20 18.64
CA LEU A 320 21.90 11.88 17.73
C LEU A 320 22.41 11.78 16.30
N ARG A 321 21.59 11.26 15.39
CA ARG A 321 21.85 11.30 13.94
C ARG A 321 20.52 11.30 13.21
N LEU A 322 20.50 11.94 12.03
CA LEU A 322 19.32 12.02 11.20
C LEU A 322 19.69 11.82 9.73
N LEU A 323 19.08 10.81 9.10
CA LEU A 323 19.04 10.60 7.66
C LEU A 323 17.59 10.74 7.22
N PHE A 324 17.32 11.71 6.36
CA PHE A 324 15.97 12.03 5.89
C PHE A 324 15.92 12.28 4.39
N GLN A 325 14.71 12.17 3.84
CA GLN A 325 14.40 12.40 2.45
C GLN A 325 13.33 13.49 2.34
N VAL A 326 13.53 14.41 1.40
CA VAL A 326 12.48 15.34 0.97
C VAL A 326 12.04 14.93 -0.43
N VAL A 327 10.73 14.81 -0.61
CA VAL A 327 10.10 14.49 -1.90
C VAL A 327 9.28 15.69 -2.30
N VAL A 328 9.51 16.20 -3.50
CA VAL A 328 8.73 17.28 -4.11
C VAL A 328 8.02 16.73 -5.33
N GLN A 329 6.71 16.97 -5.39
CA GLN A 329 5.84 16.52 -6.48
C GLN A 329 4.81 17.59 -6.83
N HIS A 330 4.27 17.56 -8.06
CA HIS A 330 3.08 18.36 -8.35
C HIS A 330 1.90 17.80 -7.52
N PRO A 331 1.03 18.66 -6.94
CA PRO A 331 -0.27 18.23 -6.48
C PRO A 331 -0.98 17.56 -7.67
N GLN A 332 -1.31 16.28 -7.52
CA GLN A 332 -2.03 15.56 -8.57
C GLN A 332 -3.50 15.96 -8.54
N ILE A 333 -4.07 16.03 -9.73
CA ILE A 333 -5.31 16.73 -10.08
C ILE A 333 -6.44 16.49 -9.06
N ASP A 334 -7.11 17.58 -8.72
CA ASP A 334 -8.14 17.76 -7.68
C ASP A 334 -7.67 17.64 -6.22
N GLU A 335 -7.11 18.74 -5.70
CA GLU A 335 -6.92 19.00 -4.25
C GLU A 335 -8.23 18.87 -3.41
N ASN A 336 -9.38 18.74 -4.07
CA ASN A 336 -10.72 18.67 -3.47
C ASN A 336 -11.40 17.29 -3.50
N VAL A 337 -10.85 16.26 -4.17
CA VAL A 337 -11.45 14.91 -4.13
C VAL A 337 -11.01 14.19 -2.84
N THR A 338 -11.66 14.55 -1.74
CA THR A 338 -11.57 13.80 -0.48
C THR A 338 -12.57 12.65 -0.49
N HIS A 339 -12.09 11.42 -0.30
CA HIS A 339 -12.94 10.24 -0.14
C HIS A 339 -13.34 10.07 1.32
N LEU A 340 -14.65 9.99 1.57
CA LEU A 340 -15.20 9.74 2.90
C LEU A 340 -15.27 8.23 3.15
N VAL A 341 -14.53 7.76 4.16
CA VAL A 341 -14.52 6.36 4.60
C VAL A 341 -15.20 6.28 5.97
N ASP A 342 -16.50 6.02 5.97
CA ASP A 342 -17.30 5.75 7.17
C ASP A 342 -17.08 4.31 7.67
N LEU A 343 -16.34 4.17 8.77
CA LEU A 343 -16.20 2.94 9.54
C LEU A 343 -16.89 3.04 10.92
N SER A 344 -17.73 4.06 11.15
CA SER A 344 -18.37 4.32 12.45
C SER A 344 -19.34 3.22 12.89
N LYS A 345 -20.02 2.60 11.93
CA LYS A 345 -20.96 1.48 12.13
C LYS A 345 -20.27 0.11 12.10
N GLU A 346 -19.04 0.07 11.62
CA GLU A 346 -18.25 -1.16 11.59
C GLU A 346 -17.67 -1.47 12.97
N ARG A 347 -17.43 -2.75 13.25
CA ARG A 347 -16.86 -3.22 14.51
C ARG A 347 -15.74 -4.22 14.24
N ASN A 348 -14.67 -4.09 15.02
CA ASN A 348 -13.48 -4.96 14.94
C ASN A 348 -12.98 -5.11 13.49
N MET A 349 -12.80 -3.97 12.83
CA MET A 349 -12.47 -3.92 11.41
C MET A 349 -11.31 -2.94 11.18
N THR A 350 -10.35 -3.33 10.36
CA THR A 350 -9.22 -2.52 9.93
C THR A 350 -9.15 -2.49 8.42
N VAL A 351 -8.74 -1.34 7.86
CA VAL A 351 -8.60 -1.14 6.41
C VAL A 351 -7.24 -0.51 6.17
N THR A 352 -6.33 -1.27 5.56
CA THR A 352 -4.98 -0.82 5.23
C THR A 352 -4.90 -0.54 3.73
N ILE A 353 -4.54 0.69 3.37
CA ILE A 353 -4.25 1.08 1.99
C ILE A 353 -2.72 1.14 1.87
N HIS A 354 -2.16 0.39 0.92
CA HIS A 354 -0.72 0.22 0.76
C HIS A 354 -0.33 0.08 -0.71
N PHE A 355 0.96 0.19 -1.03
CA PHE A 355 1.49 -0.08 -2.36
C PHE A 355 1.61 -1.60 -2.64
N GLU A 356 1.68 -1.96 -3.91
CA GLU A 356 1.81 -3.35 -4.36
C GLU A 356 3.17 -3.98 -3.96
N GLY A 357 3.13 -5.14 -3.29
CA GLY A 357 4.31 -5.84 -2.79
C GLY A 357 4.65 -5.60 -1.31
N TRP A 358 3.95 -4.69 -0.61
CA TRP A 358 4.05 -4.56 0.84
C TRP A 358 3.59 -5.85 1.56
N PRO A 359 4.24 -6.28 2.66
CA PRO A 359 5.42 -5.69 3.32
C PRO A 359 6.76 -6.16 2.74
N SER A 360 6.76 -7.12 1.80
CA SER A 360 7.99 -7.80 1.33
C SER A 360 8.90 -6.94 0.46
N ARG A 361 8.35 -5.89 -0.17
CA ARG A 361 9.07 -4.95 -1.01
C ARG A 361 9.12 -3.59 -0.32
N VAL A 362 10.32 -3.00 -0.19
CA VAL A 362 10.48 -1.60 0.19
C VAL A 362 10.76 -0.80 -1.09
N PRO A 363 9.97 0.25 -1.42
CA PRO A 363 10.21 1.06 -2.62
C PRO A 363 11.59 1.72 -2.57
N LEU A 364 12.31 1.70 -3.70
CA LEU A 364 13.62 2.34 -3.79
C LEU A 364 13.47 3.86 -3.67
N MET A 365 14.50 4.54 -3.16
CA MET A 365 14.55 6.00 -2.98
C MET A 365 14.26 6.82 -4.25
N SER A 366 14.35 6.20 -5.44
CA SER A 366 14.17 6.80 -6.75
C SER A 366 12.77 6.65 -7.36
N GLU A 367 11.86 5.88 -6.76
CA GLU A 367 10.51 5.67 -7.30
C GLU A 367 9.57 6.84 -6.92
N PRO A 368 8.66 7.30 -7.81
CA PRO A 368 7.72 8.37 -7.51
C PRO A 368 6.75 7.92 -6.40
N MET A 369 6.78 8.62 -5.27
CA MET A 369 6.11 8.20 -4.05
C MET A 369 4.65 8.64 -4.00
N CYS A 370 3.74 7.68 -4.20
CA CYS A 370 2.31 7.84 -3.94
C CYS A 370 2.06 7.93 -2.42
N LEU A 371 1.45 9.03 -1.97
CA LEU A 371 1.13 9.27 -0.55
C LEU A 371 -0.38 9.30 -0.31
N ILE A 372 -0.80 8.80 0.84
CA ILE A 372 -2.19 8.71 1.27
C ILE A 372 -2.35 9.63 2.48
N CYS A 373 -3.09 10.71 2.30
CA CYS A 373 -3.32 11.72 3.34
C CYS A 373 -4.60 11.40 4.12
N LYS A 374 -4.51 11.41 5.45
CA LYS A 374 -5.66 11.36 6.37
C LYS A 374 -6.12 12.78 6.76
N ASP A 375 -5.17 13.70 6.83
CA ASP A 375 -5.39 15.11 7.16
C ASP A 375 -4.49 15.94 6.20
N PRO A 376 -4.73 17.24 5.98
CA PRO A 376 -4.03 18.02 4.94
C PRO A 376 -2.50 18.03 5.00
N ARG A 377 -1.92 17.77 6.18
CA ARG A 377 -0.46 17.67 6.44
C ARG A 377 0.00 16.27 6.89
N THR A 378 -0.93 15.34 7.11
CA THR A 378 -0.66 14.00 7.65
C THR A 378 -0.83 12.97 6.54
N CYS A 379 0.27 12.67 5.84
CA CYS A 379 0.27 11.73 4.71
C CYS A 379 1.40 10.71 4.84
N ASP A 380 1.09 9.44 4.53
CA ASP A 380 2.04 8.32 4.62
C ASP A 380 1.93 7.42 3.36
N ARG A 381 2.92 6.57 3.13
CA ARG A 381 2.94 5.53 2.08
C ARG A 381 1.95 4.40 2.36
N VAL A 382 1.60 4.19 3.63
CA VAL A 382 0.66 3.16 4.10
C VAL A 382 -0.27 3.80 5.13
N LEU A 383 -1.59 3.73 4.90
CA LEU A 383 -2.59 4.27 5.81
C LEU A 383 -3.48 3.14 6.34
N THR A 384 -3.52 2.99 7.66
CA THR A 384 -4.42 2.04 8.35
C THR A 384 -5.55 2.80 9.04
N LEU A 385 -6.78 2.47 8.65
CA LEU A 385 -8.03 2.99 9.22
C LEU A 385 -8.62 1.92 10.16
N VAL A 386 -9.24 2.34 11.27
CA VAL A 386 -9.83 1.44 12.27
C VAL A 386 -11.32 1.69 12.46
N SER A 387 -12.06 0.67 12.89
CA SER A 387 -13.49 0.75 13.17
C SER A 387 -13.85 1.78 14.26
N GLY A 388 -15.00 2.43 14.12
CA GLY A 388 -15.53 3.39 15.09
C GLY A 388 -15.35 4.87 14.72
N ALA A 389 -14.69 5.18 13.61
CA ALA A 389 -14.45 6.55 13.15
C ALA A 389 -14.86 6.77 11.68
N ILE A 390 -15.04 8.04 11.30
CA ILE A 390 -15.20 8.48 9.92
C ILE A 390 -13.90 9.17 9.50
N TYR A 391 -13.33 8.75 8.38
CA TYR A 391 -12.10 9.33 7.83
C TYR A 391 -12.41 10.10 6.55
N LYS A 392 -11.68 11.19 6.32
CA LYS A 392 -11.60 11.86 5.01
C LYS A 392 -10.19 11.62 4.50
N ILE A 393 -10.03 10.93 3.38
CA ILE A 393 -8.71 10.62 2.83
C ILE A 393 -8.53 11.22 1.45
N SER A 394 -7.30 11.59 1.09
CA SER A 394 -6.94 12.01 -0.26
C SER A 394 -5.63 11.33 -0.70
N PHE A 395 -5.35 11.35 -2.00
CA PHE A 395 -4.22 10.65 -2.60
C PHE A 395 -3.33 11.62 -3.37
N LEU A 396 -2.07 11.76 -2.96
CA LEU A 396 -1.04 12.50 -3.70
C LEU A 396 -0.28 11.51 -4.57
N CYS A 397 -0.93 11.06 -5.65
CA CYS A 397 -0.48 9.94 -6.48
C CYS A 397 -0.78 10.19 -7.95
N LYS A 398 0.20 10.00 -8.83
CA LYS A 398 0.01 10.09 -10.29
C LYS A 398 -0.85 8.96 -10.83
N ASP A 399 -0.67 7.77 -10.26
CA ASP A 399 -1.42 6.59 -10.64
C ASP A 399 -1.80 5.78 -9.39
N LEU A 400 -3.11 5.62 -9.19
CA LEU A 400 -3.69 4.82 -8.11
C LEU A 400 -3.63 3.31 -8.43
N SER A 401 -3.25 2.92 -9.65
CA SER A 401 -3.14 1.51 -10.06
C SER A 401 -2.04 0.74 -9.33
N HIS A 402 -1.09 1.43 -8.69
CA HIS A 402 -0.06 0.84 -7.82
C HIS A 402 -0.50 0.65 -6.36
N LEU A 403 -1.62 1.27 -5.94
CA LEU A 403 -2.19 1.08 -4.61
C LEU A 403 -3.11 -0.15 -4.57
N ARG A 404 -3.20 -0.75 -3.38
CA ARG A 404 -4.01 -1.92 -3.04
C ARG A 404 -4.65 -1.69 -1.68
N ILE A 405 -5.90 -2.14 -1.51
CA ILE A 405 -6.56 -2.19 -0.20
C ILE A 405 -6.51 -3.62 0.33
N THR A 406 -6.06 -3.78 1.57
CA THR A 406 -6.24 -5.00 2.37
C THR A 406 -7.08 -4.66 3.59
N ALA A 407 -8.21 -5.35 3.78
CA ALA A 407 -9.09 -5.13 4.92
C ALA A 407 -9.27 -6.42 5.73
N GLU A 408 -9.37 -6.29 7.06
CA GLU A 408 -9.60 -7.39 7.99
C GLU A 408 -10.81 -7.07 8.88
N LYS A 409 -11.65 -8.07 9.15
CA LYS A 409 -12.83 -7.97 10.01
C LYS A 409 -12.94 -9.18 10.93
N GLY A 410 -12.85 -8.96 12.23
CA GLY A 410 -13.01 -10.01 13.24
C GLY A 410 -14.48 -10.18 13.64
N ILE A 411 -14.98 -11.41 13.62
CA ILE A 411 -16.30 -11.78 14.17
C ILE A 411 -16.12 -12.90 15.18
N SER A 412 -16.34 -12.61 16.45
CA SER A 412 -16.22 -13.58 17.54
C SER A 412 -17.60 -13.97 18.10
N CYS A 413 -17.71 -15.22 18.54
CA CYS A 413 -18.79 -15.69 19.40
C CYS A 413 -18.23 -16.04 20.79
N VAL A 414 -18.95 -15.68 21.85
CA VAL A 414 -18.59 -16.02 23.25
C VAL A 414 -19.63 -16.96 23.89
N ASP A 415 -20.93 -16.76 23.60
CA ASP A 415 -22.03 -17.64 24.05
C ASP A 415 -22.89 -18.08 22.86
N LEU A 416 -22.97 -19.39 22.63
CA LEU A 416 -23.78 -20.03 21.59
C LEU A 416 -25.23 -19.53 21.59
N ARG A 417 -25.84 -19.31 22.78
CA ARG A 417 -27.26 -18.91 22.91
C ARG A 417 -27.55 -17.56 22.24
N TRP A 418 -26.56 -16.68 22.17
CA TRP A 418 -26.66 -15.34 21.59
C TRP A 418 -26.27 -15.36 20.10
N CYS A 419 -25.35 -16.23 19.72
CA CYS A 419 -24.82 -16.33 18.35
C CYS A 419 -25.70 -17.16 17.40
N GLN A 420 -26.33 -18.24 17.88
CA GLN A 420 -27.04 -19.21 17.03
C GLN A 420 -28.25 -18.61 16.28
N LYS A 421 -28.83 -17.52 16.79
CA LYS A 421 -29.93 -16.78 16.13
C LYS A 421 -29.46 -15.79 15.06
N LYS A 422 -28.15 -15.59 14.88
CA LYS A 422 -27.60 -14.50 14.07
C LYS A 422 -26.88 -15.02 12.84
N ILE A 423 -27.43 -14.70 11.67
CA ILE A 423 -26.79 -14.92 10.38
C ILE A 423 -26.04 -13.65 10.00
N HIS A 424 -24.76 -13.79 9.66
CA HIS A 424 -23.88 -12.71 9.24
C HIS A 424 -23.66 -12.78 7.73
N ALA A 425 -23.98 -11.72 7.00
CA ALA A 425 -23.58 -11.59 5.59
C ALA A 425 -22.07 -11.31 5.50
N LEU A 426 -21.35 -12.13 4.74
CA LEU A 426 -19.92 -12.00 4.49
C LEU A 426 -19.71 -11.30 3.14
N SER A 427 -19.99 -9.99 3.13
CA SER A 427 -19.83 -9.11 1.98
C SER A 427 -18.86 -7.97 2.29
N VAL A 428 -18.08 -7.55 1.31
CA VAL A 428 -17.25 -6.32 1.40
C VAL A 428 -18.16 -5.09 1.56
N PRO A 429 -17.94 -4.20 2.57
CA PRO A 429 -18.72 -2.98 2.73
C PRO A 429 -18.57 -2.01 1.55
N LYS A 430 -19.68 -1.35 1.17
CA LYS A 430 -19.72 -0.39 0.05
C LYS A 430 -18.72 0.77 0.21
N THR A 431 -18.45 1.19 1.44
CA THR A 431 -17.43 2.21 1.77
C THR A 431 -16.04 1.87 1.21
N ILE A 432 -15.71 0.58 1.07
CA ILE A 432 -14.42 0.14 0.50
C ILE A 432 -14.52 -0.01 -1.01
N THR A 433 -15.62 -0.57 -1.54
CA THR A 433 -15.78 -0.74 -3.00
C THR A 433 -16.03 0.56 -3.75
N GLN A 434 -16.32 1.66 -3.04
CA GLN A 434 -16.43 3.01 -3.59
C GLN A 434 -15.09 3.78 -3.63
N LEU A 435 -14.01 3.24 -3.06
CA LEU A 435 -12.69 3.86 -3.17
C LEU A 435 -12.10 3.64 -4.58
N PRO A 436 -11.34 4.60 -5.13
CA PRO A 436 -10.73 4.49 -6.46
C PRO A 436 -9.55 3.50 -6.50
N VAL A 437 -9.17 2.93 -5.35
CA VAL A 437 -8.07 1.98 -5.20
C VAL A 437 -8.62 0.55 -5.25
N LEU A 438 -7.93 -0.33 -5.96
CA LEU A 438 -8.32 -1.74 -6.05
C LEU A 438 -8.22 -2.45 -4.69
N LEU A 439 -9.35 -2.98 -4.21
CA LEU A 439 -9.33 -4.02 -3.18
C LEU A 439 -8.52 -5.20 -3.68
N HIS A 440 -7.53 -5.64 -2.90
CA HIS A 440 -6.71 -6.81 -3.18
C HIS A 440 -7.17 -8.03 -2.36
N LYS A 441 -7.44 -7.81 -1.07
CA LYS A 441 -7.83 -8.87 -0.14
C LYS A 441 -8.79 -8.35 0.92
N PHE A 442 -9.86 -9.10 1.18
CA PHE A 442 -10.72 -8.90 2.33
C PHE A 442 -10.70 -10.16 3.21
N ILE A 443 -10.44 -10.00 4.50
CA ILE A 443 -10.25 -11.11 5.44
C ILE A 443 -11.33 -11.06 6.52
N TRP A 444 -12.06 -12.15 6.70
CA TRP A 444 -12.88 -12.37 7.89
C TRP A 444 -12.16 -13.36 8.81
N LYS A 445 -11.87 -12.95 10.05
CA LYS A 445 -11.39 -13.84 11.12
C LYS A 445 -12.58 -14.21 12.00
N LEU A 446 -12.99 -15.47 11.93
CA LEU A 446 -14.14 -16.01 12.67
C LEU A 446 -13.59 -16.77 13.89
N ILE A 447 -13.92 -16.29 15.08
CA ILE A 447 -13.43 -16.86 16.34
C ILE A 447 -14.58 -17.59 17.04
N ALA A 448 -14.38 -18.89 17.28
CA ALA A 448 -15.37 -19.81 17.84
C ALA A 448 -14.77 -20.64 18.99
N PRO A 449 -15.46 -20.80 20.13
CA PRO A 449 -15.12 -21.78 21.16
C PRO A 449 -15.17 -23.22 20.65
N GLU A 450 -14.42 -24.15 21.26
CA GLU A 450 -14.24 -25.54 20.80
C GLU A 450 -15.54 -26.36 20.60
N MET A 451 -16.62 -26.03 21.33
CA MET A 451 -17.94 -26.67 21.22
C MET A 451 -18.90 -25.97 20.25
N ILE A 452 -18.43 -24.97 19.49
CA ILE A 452 -19.20 -24.20 18.52
C ILE A 452 -18.54 -24.36 17.15
N ASN A 453 -19.35 -24.67 16.15
CA ASN A 453 -18.90 -24.75 14.77
C ASN A 453 -19.39 -23.54 13.98
N VAL A 454 -18.69 -23.23 12.90
CA VAL A 454 -19.11 -22.20 11.95
C VAL A 454 -19.66 -22.88 10.71
N GLU A 455 -20.84 -22.43 10.32
CA GLU A 455 -21.48 -22.81 9.07
C GLU A 455 -21.35 -21.67 8.08
N ILE A 456 -20.76 -21.94 6.92
CA ILE A 456 -20.64 -21.02 5.78
C ILE A 456 -21.63 -21.50 4.71
N THR A 457 -22.41 -20.59 4.13
CA THR A 457 -23.41 -20.90 3.10
C THR A 457 -23.32 -19.92 1.92
N SER A 458 -23.51 -20.43 0.71
CA SER A 458 -23.63 -19.66 -0.55
C SER A 458 -24.87 -20.19 -1.29
N PRO A 459 -26.08 -19.69 -0.93
CA PRO A 459 -27.35 -20.30 -1.34
C PRO A 459 -27.78 -19.92 -2.77
N SER A 460 -27.19 -18.90 -3.38
CA SER A 460 -27.57 -18.38 -4.71
C SER A 460 -26.50 -18.66 -5.77
N LEU A 461 -25.22 -18.46 -5.43
CA LEU A 461 -24.10 -18.69 -6.35
C LEU A 461 -23.54 -20.11 -6.26
N LYS A 462 -23.59 -20.71 -5.06
CA LYS A 462 -22.86 -21.93 -4.68
C LYS A 462 -21.35 -21.79 -4.87
N LEU A 463 -20.58 -22.64 -4.20
CA LEU A 463 -19.12 -22.66 -4.28
C LEU A 463 -18.61 -23.79 -5.20
N GLN A 464 -17.65 -23.47 -6.05
CA GLN A 464 -16.86 -24.39 -6.87
C GLN A 464 -15.48 -24.52 -6.25
N GLN A 465 -15.07 -25.72 -5.86
CA GLN A 465 -13.70 -25.98 -5.40
C GLN A 465 -12.72 -25.78 -6.56
N HIS A 466 -11.68 -24.97 -6.35
CA HIS A 466 -10.63 -24.72 -7.34
C HIS A 466 -9.68 -25.92 -7.41
N LEU A 467 -9.61 -26.57 -8.57
CA LEU A 467 -8.66 -27.65 -8.87
C LEU A 467 -7.40 -27.08 -9.56
N PRO A 468 -6.21 -27.69 -9.42
CA PRO A 468 -4.95 -27.09 -9.88
C PRO A 468 -4.92 -26.70 -11.36
N ASP A 469 -5.63 -27.41 -12.23
CA ASP A 469 -5.69 -27.13 -13.68
C ASP A 469 -6.76 -26.10 -14.09
N GLN A 470 -7.58 -25.61 -13.15
CA GLN A 470 -8.77 -24.79 -13.45
C GLN A 470 -8.75 -23.46 -12.70
N ARG A 471 -8.46 -22.37 -13.41
CA ARG A 471 -8.58 -21.00 -12.86
C ARG A 471 -10.05 -20.62 -12.64
N CYS A 472 -10.32 -19.82 -11.60
CA CYS A 472 -11.62 -19.17 -11.45
C CYS A 472 -11.90 -18.25 -12.66
N ASN A 473 -13.07 -18.39 -13.27
CA ASN A 473 -13.55 -17.53 -14.37
C ASN A 473 -14.27 -16.26 -13.86
N THR A 474 -14.02 -15.89 -12.61
CA THR A 474 -14.78 -14.90 -11.83
C THR A 474 -13.82 -13.82 -11.33
N SER A 475 -14.32 -12.61 -11.06
CA SER A 475 -13.42 -11.51 -10.64
C SER A 475 -12.87 -11.65 -9.21
N TYR A 476 -13.22 -12.72 -8.50
CA TYR A 476 -12.78 -13.01 -7.14
C TYR A 476 -12.89 -14.50 -6.80
N SER A 477 -12.24 -14.88 -5.70
CA SER A 477 -12.26 -16.22 -5.08
C SER A 477 -12.20 -16.11 -3.56
N TYR A 478 -12.65 -17.15 -2.85
CA TYR A 478 -12.54 -17.30 -1.41
C TYR A 478 -11.48 -18.36 -1.07
N SER A 479 -10.47 -18.01 -0.29
CA SER A 479 -9.60 -18.99 0.38
C SER A 479 -10.11 -19.21 1.80
N ILE A 480 -10.30 -20.46 2.20
CA ILE A 480 -10.82 -20.81 3.55
C ILE A 480 -9.77 -21.66 4.27
N VAL A 481 -9.41 -21.27 5.47
CA VAL A 481 -8.48 -21.98 6.36
C VAL A 481 -9.15 -22.13 7.72
N SER A 482 -9.18 -23.34 8.27
CA SER A 482 -9.48 -23.57 9.70
C SER A 482 -8.16 -23.71 10.45
N ALA A 483 -8.07 -23.12 11.63
CA ALA A 483 -6.88 -23.07 12.46
C ALA A 483 -7.19 -23.62 13.86
N THR A 484 -6.35 -24.55 14.32
CA THR A 484 -6.31 -25.02 15.71
C THR A 484 -5.01 -24.55 16.37
N PRO A 485 -4.88 -24.61 17.71
CA PRO A 485 -3.62 -24.28 18.39
C PRO A 485 -2.44 -25.16 17.97
N GLU A 486 -2.70 -26.33 17.36
CA GLU A 486 -1.71 -27.36 17.05
C GLU A 486 -1.47 -27.52 15.53
N THR A 487 -2.48 -27.25 14.69
CA THR A 487 -2.41 -27.45 13.22
C THR A 487 -3.32 -26.49 12.45
N ASP A 488 -2.86 -26.00 11.30
CA ASP A 488 -3.70 -25.31 10.31
C ASP A 488 -4.19 -26.26 9.22
N LEU A 489 -5.51 -26.31 8.99
CA LEU A 489 -6.16 -27.03 7.89
C LEU A 489 -6.58 -26.06 6.78
N ASN A 490 -5.83 -26.04 5.67
CA ASN A 490 -6.25 -25.30 4.48
C ASN A 490 -7.42 -26.02 3.79
N VAL A 491 -8.64 -25.53 3.99
CA VAL A 491 -9.87 -26.10 3.41
C VAL A 491 -9.85 -25.99 1.88
N GLY A 492 -9.26 -24.92 1.35
CA GLY A 492 -9.00 -24.74 -0.07
C GLY A 492 -9.43 -23.37 -0.61
N ILE A 493 -9.38 -23.25 -1.93
CA ILE A 493 -9.82 -22.06 -2.68
C ILE A 493 -11.14 -22.40 -3.39
N PHE A 494 -12.09 -21.46 -3.36
CA PHE A 494 -13.44 -21.61 -3.90
C PHE A 494 -13.80 -20.43 -4.81
N CYS A 495 -14.28 -20.71 -6.02
CA CYS A 495 -14.89 -19.73 -6.92
C CYS A 495 -16.42 -19.73 -6.71
N PRO A 496 -17.15 -18.63 -6.93
CA PRO A 496 -18.61 -18.68 -7.04
C PRO A 496 -19.06 -19.37 -8.34
N GLY A 497 -20.25 -19.96 -8.34
CA GLY A 497 -20.83 -20.65 -9.52
C GLY A 497 -20.60 -22.16 -9.54
N GLY A 498 -20.73 -22.83 -8.40
CA GLY A 498 -20.44 -24.27 -8.24
C GLY A 498 -21.60 -25.13 -7.77
N ALA A 499 -21.30 -26.13 -6.93
CA ALA A 499 -22.28 -27.10 -6.42
C ALA A 499 -22.27 -27.24 -4.89
N ILE A 500 -21.30 -26.63 -4.19
CA ILE A 500 -21.21 -26.67 -2.73
C ILE A 500 -22.07 -25.52 -2.18
N GLU A 501 -23.23 -25.84 -1.61
CA GLU A 501 -24.11 -24.83 -0.99
C GLU A 501 -23.61 -24.39 0.37
N LYS A 502 -22.94 -25.28 1.09
CA LYS A 502 -22.66 -25.12 2.51
C LYS A 502 -21.40 -25.88 2.93
N ILE A 503 -20.64 -25.28 3.84
CA ILE A 503 -19.43 -25.84 4.46
C ILE A 503 -19.57 -25.63 5.96
N GLN A 504 -19.59 -26.70 6.74
CA GLN A 504 -19.49 -26.67 8.20
C GLN A 504 -18.05 -26.97 8.60
N LEU A 505 -17.51 -26.18 9.52
CA LEU A 505 -16.12 -26.23 9.93
C LEU A 505 -16.03 -26.11 11.45
N ARG A 506 -15.09 -26.85 12.03
CA ARG A 506 -14.69 -26.73 13.43
C ARG A 506 -13.68 -25.59 13.61
N ASN A 507 -13.59 -25.08 14.85
CA ASN A 507 -12.56 -24.16 15.35
C ASN A 507 -12.55 -22.76 14.69
N ASN A 508 -11.45 -22.03 14.86
CA ASN A 508 -11.29 -20.67 14.34
C ASN A 508 -11.05 -20.70 12.83
N ILE A 509 -11.74 -19.86 12.07
CA ILE A 509 -11.72 -19.91 10.61
C ILE A 509 -11.35 -18.55 10.03
N THR A 510 -10.38 -18.55 9.12
CA THR A 510 -10.02 -17.38 8.33
C THR A 510 -10.53 -17.55 6.91
N ILE A 511 -11.45 -16.67 6.51
CA ILE A 511 -11.96 -16.58 5.13
C ILE A 511 -11.28 -15.38 4.48
N SER A 512 -10.60 -15.58 3.37
CA SER A 512 -9.97 -14.51 2.59
C SER A 512 -10.59 -14.42 1.20
N LEU A 513 -11.39 -13.38 0.94
CA LEU A 513 -11.74 -13.00 -0.43
C LEU A 513 -10.52 -12.35 -1.10
N LYS A 514 -10.11 -12.90 -2.24
CA LYS A 514 -9.06 -12.35 -3.11
C LYS A 514 -9.67 -11.96 -4.45
N THR A 515 -9.42 -10.75 -4.89
CA THR A 515 -9.92 -10.19 -6.16
C THR A 515 -8.93 -10.40 -7.30
N PHE A 516 -9.44 -10.30 -8.54
CA PHE A 516 -8.65 -10.37 -9.76
C PHE A 516 -9.13 -9.29 -10.75
N GLY A 517 -8.22 -8.38 -11.12
CA GLY A 517 -8.49 -7.30 -12.06
C GLY A 517 -9.54 -6.29 -11.58
N LYS A 518 -10.09 -5.50 -12.52
CA LYS A 518 -11.07 -4.43 -12.23
C LYS A 518 -12.53 -4.90 -12.17
N GLY A 519 -12.83 -6.16 -12.51
CA GLY A 519 -14.21 -6.66 -12.59
C GLY A 519 -14.99 -6.64 -11.27
N PHE A 520 -14.28 -6.72 -10.14
CA PHE A 520 -14.89 -6.83 -8.81
C PHE A 520 -15.78 -5.65 -8.42
N PHE A 521 -15.57 -4.45 -8.97
CA PHE A 521 -16.45 -3.31 -8.69
C PHE A 521 -17.90 -3.59 -9.08
N ASN A 522 -18.13 -4.30 -10.20
CA ASN A 522 -19.47 -4.69 -10.65
C ASN A 522 -19.99 -5.91 -9.87
N ASP A 523 -19.15 -6.95 -9.75
CA ASP A 523 -19.52 -8.22 -9.09
C ASP A 523 -19.76 -8.07 -7.57
N SER A 524 -19.26 -7.00 -6.96
CA SER A 524 -19.36 -6.77 -5.50
C SER A 524 -20.80 -6.78 -4.96
N ASN A 525 -21.80 -6.41 -5.77
CA ASN A 525 -23.21 -6.44 -5.36
C ASN A 525 -23.84 -7.84 -5.35
N HIS A 526 -23.16 -8.85 -5.91
CA HIS A 526 -23.70 -10.21 -6.07
C HIS A 526 -23.17 -11.22 -5.04
N GLN A 527 -22.30 -10.79 -4.11
CA GLN A 527 -21.79 -11.63 -3.01
C GLN A 527 -22.94 -12.20 -2.15
N ASP A 528 -23.07 -13.53 -2.11
CA ASP A 528 -24.16 -14.23 -1.40
C ASP A 528 -23.71 -14.98 -0.13
N LEU A 529 -22.40 -14.98 0.14
CA LEU A 529 -21.79 -15.73 1.23
C LEU A 529 -22.31 -15.26 2.59
N LYS A 530 -22.77 -16.20 3.41
CA LYS A 530 -23.28 -15.97 4.78
C LYS A 530 -22.60 -16.93 5.74
N MET A 531 -22.44 -16.54 7.00
CA MET A 531 -22.09 -17.46 8.07
C MET A 531 -23.08 -17.42 9.24
N SER A 532 -23.12 -18.53 9.97
CA SER A 532 -23.79 -18.65 11.27
C SER A 532 -22.98 -19.54 12.21
N PHE A 533 -23.18 -19.37 13.51
CA PHE A 533 -22.63 -20.28 14.52
C PHE A 533 -23.65 -21.39 14.80
N VAL A 534 -23.22 -22.64 14.72
CA VAL A 534 -24.07 -23.83 14.84
C VAL A 534 -23.54 -24.80 15.90
N PRO A 535 -24.41 -25.67 16.45
CA PRO A 535 -23.99 -26.70 17.41
C PRO A 535 -22.91 -27.64 16.84
N HIS A 536 -22.18 -28.27 17.75
CA HIS A 536 -21.07 -29.16 17.46
C HIS A 536 -21.44 -30.33 16.52
N ILE A 537 -20.53 -30.65 15.58
CA ILE A 537 -20.52 -31.80 14.68
C ILE A 537 -19.26 -32.61 14.94
N LYS A 538 -19.30 -33.93 14.68
CA LYS A 538 -18.19 -34.86 14.98
C LYS A 538 -17.02 -34.79 13.99
N ASP A 539 -17.28 -34.38 12.75
CA ASP A 539 -16.26 -34.29 11.70
C ASP A 539 -15.61 -32.90 11.71
N GLU A 540 -14.33 -32.80 11.32
CA GLU A 540 -13.60 -31.52 11.28
C GLU A 540 -14.13 -30.58 10.19
N CYS A 541 -14.58 -31.15 9.07
CA CYS A 541 -15.21 -30.42 7.98
C CYS A 541 -16.30 -31.25 7.29
N THR A 542 -17.46 -30.63 7.05
CA THR A 542 -18.57 -31.22 6.31
C THR A 542 -19.02 -30.31 5.17
N PHE A 543 -18.97 -30.81 3.94
CA PHE A 543 -19.49 -30.15 2.74
C PHE A 543 -20.91 -30.63 2.43
N THR A 544 -21.85 -29.71 2.21
CA THR A 544 -23.15 -30.02 1.59
C THR A 544 -23.10 -29.63 0.12
N VAL A 545 -23.39 -30.61 -0.75
CA VAL A 545 -23.29 -30.48 -2.20
C VAL A 545 -24.66 -30.73 -2.82
N SER A 546 -25.13 -29.78 -3.64
CA SER A 546 -26.30 -29.92 -4.50
C SER A 546 -25.87 -29.86 -5.98
N PRO A 547 -25.60 -31.02 -6.60
CA PRO A 547 -25.19 -31.06 -8.01
C PRO A 547 -26.26 -30.46 -8.92
N ASP A 548 -25.84 -29.74 -9.95
CA ASP A 548 -26.76 -29.26 -10.99
C ASP A 548 -27.02 -30.36 -12.03
N PRO A 549 -28.25 -30.53 -12.56
CA PRO A 549 -28.63 -31.68 -13.39
C PRO A 549 -27.84 -31.91 -14.69
N LYS A 550 -27.08 -30.90 -15.13
CA LYS A 550 -26.29 -30.93 -16.38
C LYS A 550 -24.78 -30.92 -16.14
N ALA A 551 -24.33 -30.86 -14.89
CA ALA A 551 -22.93 -30.70 -14.52
C ALA A 551 -22.31 -32.03 -14.04
N LYS A 552 -21.08 -32.31 -14.49
CA LYS A 552 -20.19 -33.26 -13.83
C LYS A 552 -19.33 -32.50 -12.84
N ILE A 553 -19.56 -32.71 -11.56
CA ILE A 553 -18.81 -32.03 -10.50
C ILE A 553 -17.70 -32.94 -10.01
N TYR A 554 -16.50 -32.38 -9.85
CA TYR A 554 -15.36 -33.01 -9.22
C TYR A 554 -15.16 -32.41 -7.83
N LEU A 555 -14.88 -33.26 -6.85
CA LEU A 555 -14.63 -32.90 -5.46
C LEU A 555 -13.34 -33.57 -5.01
N GLN A 556 -12.52 -32.84 -4.22
CA GLN A 556 -11.22 -33.30 -3.76
C GLN A 556 -11.06 -33.09 -2.25
N SER A 557 -10.35 -33.99 -1.60
CA SER A 557 -9.86 -33.79 -0.22
C SER A 557 -9.08 -32.47 -0.08
N PRO A 558 -9.39 -31.62 0.91
CA PRO A 558 -8.64 -30.40 1.24
C PRO A 558 -7.12 -30.54 1.46
N ASN A 559 -6.49 -29.39 1.73
CA ASN A 559 -5.08 -29.20 2.08
C ASN A 559 -4.06 -29.52 0.95
N LEU A 560 -4.45 -29.33 -0.31
CA LEU A 560 -3.52 -29.35 -1.46
C LEU A 560 -2.48 -28.19 -1.35
N PRO A 561 -1.19 -28.40 -1.65
CA PRO A 561 -0.55 -29.62 -2.21
C PRO A 561 -0.10 -30.64 -1.16
N TYR A 562 -0.29 -30.40 0.14
CA TYR A 562 0.26 -31.24 1.22
C TYR A 562 -0.58 -32.49 1.55
N GLY A 563 -1.80 -32.58 1.02
CA GLY A 563 -2.75 -33.66 1.31
C GLY A 563 -3.39 -33.53 2.68
N LEU A 564 -4.40 -34.38 2.95
CA LEU A 564 -5.17 -34.32 4.20
C LEU A 564 -4.24 -34.55 5.41
N PRO A 565 -4.32 -33.76 6.51
CA PRO A 565 -3.47 -33.99 7.68
C PRO A 565 -3.75 -35.34 8.37
N PRO A 566 -2.83 -35.84 9.22
CA PRO A 566 -3.02 -37.11 9.94
C PRO A 566 -4.27 -37.09 10.83
N TYR A 567 -4.98 -38.22 10.91
CA TYR A 567 -6.17 -38.44 11.77
C TYR A 567 -7.39 -37.54 11.49
N VAL A 568 -7.32 -36.61 10.53
CA VAL A 568 -8.45 -35.77 10.12
C VAL A 568 -9.46 -36.59 9.31
N SER A 569 -10.75 -36.36 9.56
CA SER A 569 -11.87 -36.95 8.82
C SER A 569 -12.75 -35.85 8.23
N ILE A 570 -13.13 -36.01 6.96
CA ILE A 570 -13.92 -35.02 6.20
C ILE A 570 -15.09 -35.71 5.51
N SER A 571 -16.26 -35.08 5.60
CA SER A 571 -17.53 -35.60 5.09
C SER A 571 -18.08 -34.74 3.95
N TRP A 572 -18.68 -35.38 2.95
CA TRP A 572 -19.50 -34.77 1.91
C TRP A 572 -20.90 -35.36 1.97
N TYR A 573 -21.90 -34.50 2.16
CA TYR A 573 -23.31 -34.83 2.05
C TYR A 573 -23.82 -34.40 0.68
N VAL A 574 -24.15 -35.37 -0.17
CA VAL A 574 -24.61 -35.13 -1.54
C VAL A 574 -26.13 -35.24 -1.59
N ILE A 575 -26.78 -34.17 -2.01
CA ILE A 575 -28.24 -34.09 -2.17
C ILE A 575 -28.62 -34.65 -3.56
N VAL A 576 -29.56 -35.60 -3.59
CA VAL A 576 -30.06 -36.23 -4.81
C VAL A 576 -31.55 -35.93 -4.96
N PRO A 577 -31.96 -35.13 -5.97
CA PRO A 577 -33.38 -34.83 -6.20
C PRO A 577 -34.19 -36.10 -6.49
N SER A 578 -35.40 -36.20 -5.94
CA SER A 578 -36.22 -37.43 -5.95
C SER A 578 -36.65 -37.97 -7.33
N LYS A 579 -36.46 -37.19 -8.40
CA LYS A 579 -36.71 -37.56 -9.81
C LYS A 579 -35.43 -37.95 -10.58
N GLN A 580 -34.29 -37.94 -9.90
CA GLN A 580 -32.96 -38.13 -10.50
C GLN A 580 -32.20 -39.23 -9.77
N VAL A 581 -31.09 -39.64 -10.35
CA VAL A 581 -30.14 -40.63 -9.82
C VAL A 581 -28.75 -40.02 -9.91
N ALA A 582 -27.99 -40.07 -8.83
CA ALA A 582 -26.61 -39.58 -8.80
C ALA A 582 -25.64 -40.72 -9.07
N ARG A 583 -24.83 -40.62 -10.11
CA ARG A 583 -23.72 -41.53 -10.35
C ARG A 583 -22.45 -40.97 -9.69
N LEU A 584 -21.93 -41.72 -8.74
CA LEU A 584 -20.68 -41.46 -8.01
C LEU A 584 -19.56 -42.30 -8.63
N GLY A 585 -18.36 -41.74 -8.76
CA GLY A 585 -17.15 -42.51 -9.12
C GLY A 585 -15.86 -41.82 -8.68
N PHE A 586 -14.80 -42.59 -8.50
CA PHE A 586 -13.47 -42.07 -8.14
C PHE A 586 -12.64 -41.77 -9.41
N SER A 587 -11.61 -40.92 -9.24
CA SER A 587 -10.71 -40.52 -10.35
C SER A 587 -9.43 -41.34 -10.41
N LYS A 588 -9.18 -42.16 -9.38
CA LYS A 588 -8.08 -43.12 -9.24
C LYS A 588 -8.66 -44.41 -8.65
N ASP A 589 -8.04 -45.55 -8.94
CA ASP A 589 -8.52 -46.87 -8.46
C ASP A 589 -8.06 -47.21 -7.04
N ARG A 590 -7.15 -46.40 -6.45
CA ARG A 590 -6.59 -46.55 -5.10
C ARG A 590 -6.42 -45.19 -4.43
N MET A 591 -6.39 -45.16 -3.10
CA MET A 591 -6.18 -43.93 -2.31
C MET A 591 -4.75 -43.36 -2.43
N GLY A 592 -3.76 -44.19 -2.73
CA GLY A 592 -2.37 -43.76 -2.95
C GLY A 592 -1.57 -43.41 -1.70
N ILE A 593 -1.95 -43.95 -0.54
CA ILE A 593 -1.27 -43.78 0.77
C ILE A 593 -0.85 -45.13 1.34
N ALA A 594 0.22 -45.15 2.14
CA ALA A 594 0.52 -46.22 3.09
C ALA A 594 0.53 -45.64 4.52
N CYS A 595 -0.05 -46.38 5.47
CA CYS A 595 -0.20 -45.94 6.84
C CYS A 595 0.89 -46.54 7.74
N GLU A 596 1.53 -45.71 8.56
CA GLU A 596 2.44 -46.16 9.63
C GLU A 596 1.63 -46.54 10.88
N THR A 597 0.71 -45.66 11.30
CA THR A 597 -0.19 -45.89 12.45
C THR A 597 -1.63 -45.49 12.12
N GLY A 598 -2.57 -46.31 12.59
CA GLY A 598 -3.98 -46.19 12.20
C GLY A 598 -4.27 -46.83 10.83
N ARG A 599 -5.39 -46.45 10.23
CA ARG A 599 -5.89 -46.90 8.92
C ARG A 599 -6.64 -45.75 8.26
N ALA A 600 -6.57 -45.63 6.93
CA ALA A 600 -7.30 -44.62 6.18
C ALA A 600 -8.52 -45.27 5.51
N TYR A 601 -9.67 -44.60 5.55
CA TYR A 601 -10.92 -45.16 5.06
C TYR A 601 -11.64 -44.21 4.11
N VAL A 602 -12.30 -44.81 3.12
CA VAL A 602 -13.38 -44.18 2.36
C VAL A 602 -14.67 -44.92 2.69
N ASN A 603 -15.65 -44.20 3.23
CA ASN A 603 -16.95 -44.73 3.63
C ASN A 603 -18.06 -44.05 2.82
N ILE A 604 -18.95 -44.84 2.22
CA ILE A 604 -20.08 -44.36 1.42
C ILE A 604 -21.38 -44.96 1.97
N LYS A 605 -22.35 -44.11 2.29
CA LYS A 605 -23.63 -44.53 2.90
C LYS A 605 -24.83 -43.76 2.35
N GLU A 606 -25.80 -44.49 1.81
CA GLU A 606 -27.07 -43.91 1.34
C GLU A 606 -28.04 -43.65 2.51
N GLN A 607 -28.83 -42.58 2.43
CA GLN A 607 -29.76 -42.18 3.49
C GLN A 607 -31.11 -42.93 3.38
N THR A 608 -31.07 -44.26 3.43
CA THR A 608 -32.26 -45.12 3.46
C THR A 608 -32.21 -46.12 4.63
N PRO A 609 -33.37 -46.50 5.21
CA PRO A 609 -33.42 -47.54 6.24
C PRO A 609 -32.90 -48.87 5.67
N GLY A 610 -31.85 -49.42 6.29
CA GLY A 610 -31.22 -50.66 5.83
C GLY A 610 -30.21 -50.49 4.67
N ALA A 611 -29.78 -49.27 4.35
CA ALA A 611 -28.70 -49.04 3.39
C ALA A 611 -27.40 -49.77 3.79
N GLU A 612 -26.80 -50.47 2.82
CA GLU A 612 -25.45 -51.02 2.97
C GLU A 612 -24.41 -49.89 3.06
N GLU A 613 -23.51 -50.00 4.03
CA GLU A 613 -22.42 -49.05 4.26
C GLU A 613 -21.14 -49.58 3.60
N ILE A 614 -20.66 -48.90 2.56
CA ILE A 614 -19.50 -49.34 1.77
C ILE A 614 -18.26 -48.70 2.35
N VAL A 615 -17.50 -49.47 3.13
CA VAL A 615 -16.19 -49.08 3.66
C VAL A 615 -15.08 -49.69 2.79
N ARG A 616 -14.06 -48.89 2.46
CA ARG A 616 -12.80 -49.33 1.84
C ARG A 616 -11.61 -48.85 2.65
N ARG A 617 -10.59 -49.69 2.77
CA ARG A 617 -9.32 -49.44 3.47
C ARG A 617 -8.22 -49.01 2.49
N GLU A 618 -7.10 -48.49 3.00
CA GLU A 618 -6.01 -47.99 2.15
C GLU A 618 -5.37 -49.04 1.22
N ASP A 619 -5.39 -50.31 1.62
CA ASP A 619 -4.87 -51.46 0.88
C ASP A 619 -5.80 -51.95 -0.26
N GLU A 620 -7.06 -51.54 -0.22
CA GLU A 620 -8.13 -52.01 -1.12
C GLU A 620 -8.29 -51.14 -2.38
N LEU A 621 -9.00 -51.67 -3.38
CA LEU A 621 -9.42 -50.89 -4.54
C LEU A 621 -10.64 -50.03 -4.18
N LEU A 622 -10.66 -48.80 -4.69
CA LEU A 622 -11.81 -47.90 -4.57
C LEU A 622 -13.00 -48.44 -5.37
N PRO A 623 -14.26 -48.14 -4.97
CA PRO A 623 -15.44 -48.71 -5.61
C PRO A 623 -15.62 -48.25 -7.06
N GLU A 624 -16.07 -49.15 -7.93
CA GLU A 624 -16.47 -48.82 -9.30
C GLU A 624 -17.65 -47.81 -9.34
N PRO A 625 -17.82 -47.05 -10.45
CA PRO A 625 -18.82 -45.99 -10.50
C PRO A 625 -20.28 -46.48 -10.37
N ARG A 626 -20.93 -46.14 -9.26
CA ARG A 626 -22.26 -46.65 -8.85
C ARG A 626 -23.35 -45.57 -8.87
N ASN A 627 -24.59 -46.01 -9.07
CA ASN A 627 -25.79 -45.17 -8.99
C ASN A 627 -26.37 -45.14 -7.57
N MET A 628 -26.58 -43.94 -7.04
CA MET A 628 -27.21 -43.62 -5.76
C MET A 628 -28.58 -42.98 -6.03
N HIS A 629 -29.62 -43.42 -5.34
CA HIS A 629 -31.01 -43.04 -5.63
C HIS A 629 -31.59 -42.02 -4.64
N HIS A 630 -30.93 -41.83 -3.50
CA HIS A 630 -31.27 -40.91 -2.43
C HIS A 630 -30.01 -40.13 -2.03
N ASN A 631 -30.17 -39.15 -1.14
CA ASN A 631 -29.05 -38.43 -0.54
C ASN A 631 -28.06 -39.43 0.08
N PHE A 632 -26.76 -39.13 -0.01
CA PHE A 632 -25.72 -40.02 0.50
C PHE A 632 -24.56 -39.25 1.10
N TRP A 633 -23.85 -39.93 1.99
CA TRP A 633 -22.62 -39.47 2.61
C TRP A 633 -21.42 -40.14 1.95
N VAL A 634 -20.36 -39.37 1.74
CA VAL A 634 -19.00 -39.85 1.49
C VAL A 634 -18.14 -39.29 2.61
N ASN A 635 -17.50 -40.14 3.41
CA ASN A 635 -16.55 -39.73 4.46
C ASN A 635 -15.16 -40.29 4.10
N ILE A 636 -14.14 -39.45 4.23
CA ILE A 636 -12.74 -39.81 3.96
C ILE A 636 -11.93 -39.44 5.20
N SER A 637 -11.30 -40.45 5.81
CA SER A 637 -10.49 -40.32 7.01
C SER A 637 -9.04 -40.72 6.76
N ASN A 638 -8.11 -39.96 7.34
CA ASN A 638 -6.67 -40.20 7.18
C ASN A 638 -6.06 -40.95 8.37
N CYS A 639 -5.01 -41.72 8.08
CA CYS A 639 -4.10 -42.31 9.07
C CYS A 639 -2.89 -41.39 9.31
N LYS A 640 -1.89 -41.87 10.06
CA LYS A 640 -0.54 -41.31 9.97
C LYS A 640 0.13 -41.90 8.72
N PRO A 641 0.44 -41.10 7.68
CA PRO A 641 1.14 -41.60 6.50
C PRO A 641 2.57 -42.02 6.87
N VAL A 642 3.12 -42.96 6.10
CA VAL A 642 4.59 -43.12 6.01
C VAL A 642 5.20 -41.84 5.44
N ASP A 643 6.37 -41.43 5.94
CA ASP A 643 7.08 -40.23 5.50
C ASP A 643 7.11 -40.09 3.97
N SER A 644 6.86 -38.87 3.48
CA SER A 644 6.66 -38.47 2.08
C SER A 644 5.32 -38.83 1.40
N MET A 645 4.49 -39.71 1.96
CA MET A 645 3.15 -40.01 1.39
C MET A 645 2.06 -39.04 1.87
N GLN A 646 1.07 -38.77 1.02
CA GLN A 646 0.02 -37.77 1.26
C GLN A 646 -1.34 -38.28 0.76
N LEU A 647 -2.37 -38.25 1.62
CA LEU A 647 -3.72 -38.67 1.21
C LEU A 647 -4.36 -37.59 0.33
N THR A 648 -4.58 -37.93 -0.95
CA THR A 648 -5.30 -37.09 -1.91
C THR A 648 -6.34 -37.90 -2.69
N VAL A 649 -7.61 -37.75 -2.32
CA VAL A 649 -8.73 -38.47 -2.96
C VAL A 649 -9.58 -37.48 -3.74
N GLN A 650 -9.86 -37.81 -5.00
CA GLN A 650 -10.72 -37.02 -5.89
C GLN A 650 -11.81 -37.92 -6.47
N PHE A 651 -13.06 -37.52 -6.27
CA PHE A 651 -14.24 -38.20 -6.80
C PHE A 651 -15.10 -37.24 -7.61
N TRP A 652 -16.03 -37.80 -8.37
CA TRP A 652 -16.96 -37.04 -9.20
C TRP A 652 -18.39 -37.53 -9.01
N VAL A 653 -19.33 -36.61 -9.21
CA VAL A 653 -20.77 -36.87 -9.18
C VAL A 653 -21.43 -36.29 -10.44
N THR A 654 -22.29 -37.08 -11.07
CA THR A 654 -23.18 -36.63 -12.16
C THR A 654 -24.61 -37.00 -11.82
N LEU A 655 -25.56 -36.08 -11.99
CA LEU A 655 -26.99 -36.41 -11.96
C LEU A 655 -27.46 -36.88 -13.33
N ALA A 656 -28.38 -37.85 -13.33
CA ALA A 656 -29.12 -38.30 -14.50
C ALA A 656 -30.62 -38.34 -14.16
N GLU A 657 -31.49 -38.14 -15.16
CA GLU A 657 -32.92 -38.35 -14.96
C GLU A 657 -33.22 -39.83 -14.69
N LYS A 658 -34.11 -40.10 -13.74
CA LYS A 658 -34.56 -41.46 -13.46
C LYS A 658 -35.43 -41.91 -14.64
N GLN A 659 -34.98 -42.93 -15.39
CA GLN A 659 -35.83 -43.58 -16.38
C GLN A 659 -37.10 -44.10 -15.68
N ILE A 660 -38.23 -43.45 -15.96
CA ILE A 660 -39.54 -43.98 -15.61
C ILE A 660 -39.80 -45.10 -16.60
N ASP A 661 -39.89 -46.33 -16.10
CA ASP A 661 -40.01 -47.51 -16.93
C ASP A 661 -41.39 -47.54 -17.60
N LEU A 662 -41.45 -46.99 -18.82
CA LEU A 662 -42.66 -46.83 -19.62
C LEU A 662 -43.35 -48.19 -19.86
N ALA A 663 -42.57 -49.27 -19.85
CA ALA A 663 -43.08 -50.64 -19.94
C ALA A 663 -44.03 -51.00 -18.80
N VAL A 664 -43.79 -50.54 -17.57
CA VAL A 664 -44.67 -50.81 -16.42
C VAL A 664 -46.00 -50.06 -16.56
N ILE A 665 -45.97 -48.80 -17.00
CA ILE A 665 -47.20 -48.01 -17.23
C ILE A 665 -48.02 -48.62 -18.39
N LEU A 666 -47.36 -49.02 -19.48
CA LEU A 666 -48.00 -49.70 -20.61
C LEU A 666 -48.55 -51.08 -20.22
N ALA A 667 -47.85 -51.85 -19.39
CA ALA A 667 -48.32 -53.14 -18.88
C ALA A 667 -49.55 -53.00 -17.96
N VAL A 668 -49.57 -52.00 -17.08
CA VAL A 668 -50.75 -51.70 -16.23
C VAL A 668 -51.95 -51.26 -17.08
N LEU A 669 -51.73 -50.43 -18.10
CA LEU A 669 -52.78 -50.01 -19.04
C LEU A 669 -53.31 -51.18 -19.89
N ALA A 670 -52.43 -52.06 -20.37
CA ALA A 670 -52.81 -53.28 -21.09
C ALA A 670 -53.60 -54.25 -20.20
N GLY A 671 -53.13 -54.51 -18.97
CA GLY A 671 -53.81 -55.35 -17.99
C GLY A 671 -55.20 -54.81 -17.61
N ALA A 672 -55.33 -53.50 -17.39
CA ALA A 672 -56.61 -52.84 -17.15
C ALA A 672 -57.55 -52.95 -18.37
N GLY A 673 -57.02 -52.84 -19.59
CA GLY A 673 -57.78 -53.04 -20.83
C GLY A 673 -58.34 -54.45 -20.97
N VAL A 674 -57.54 -55.48 -20.66
CA VAL A 674 -57.96 -56.89 -20.67
C VAL A 674 -59.06 -57.15 -19.63
N LEU A 675 -58.90 -56.63 -18.41
CA LEU A 675 -59.93 -56.76 -17.36
C LEU A 675 -61.25 -56.07 -17.75
N ALA A 676 -61.19 -54.90 -18.40
CA ALA A 676 -62.39 -54.21 -18.91
C ALA A 676 -63.07 -55.01 -20.04
N ALA A 677 -62.31 -55.64 -20.94
CA ALA A 677 -62.84 -56.49 -22.00
C ALA A 677 -63.53 -57.76 -21.44
N ILE A 678 -62.96 -58.39 -20.42
CA ILE A 678 -63.57 -59.54 -19.71
C ILE A 678 -64.87 -59.11 -19.00
N GLY A 679 -64.88 -57.94 -18.35
CA GLY A 679 -66.10 -57.38 -17.74
C GLY A 679 -67.21 -57.13 -18.77
N LEU A 680 -66.86 -56.60 -19.94
CA LEU A 680 -67.80 -56.35 -21.04
C LEU A 680 -68.38 -57.64 -21.63
N THR A 681 -67.55 -58.67 -21.89
CA THR A 681 -68.04 -59.94 -22.45
C THR A 681 -69.00 -60.66 -21.49
N VAL A 682 -68.67 -60.72 -20.19
CA VAL A 682 -69.57 -61.29 -19.16
C VAL A 682 -70.90 -60.52 -19.07
N CYS A 683 -70.86 -59.19 -19.18
CA CYS A 683 -72.06 -58.35 -19.15
C CYS A 683 -72.94 -58.54 -20.42
N CYS A 684 -72.32 -58.65 -21.59
CA CYS A 684 -73.02 -58.92 -22.86
C CYS A 684 -73.70 -60.29 -22.90
N VAL A 685 -73.09 -61.34 -22.35
CA VAL A 685 -73.69 -62.69 -22.31
C VAL A 685 -74.92 -62.73 -21.39
N LYS A 686 -74.90 -62.04 -20.23
CA LYS A 686 -76.07 -62.00 -19.33
C LYS A 686 -77.25 -61.17 -19.84
N LYS A 687 -77.03 -60.17 -20.70
CA LYS A 687 -78.12 -59.28 -21.18
C LYS A 687 -79.03 -59.85 -22.28
N LYS A 688 -78.73 -61.03 -22.85
CA LYS A 688 -79.52 -61.61 -23.95
C LYS A 688 -80.79 -62.37 -23.55
N LYS A 689 -81.17 -62.40 -22.25
CA LYS A 689 -82.32 -63.21 -21.78
C LYS A 689 -83.20 -62.55 -20.70
N LYS A 690 -83.94 -61.50 -21.07
CA LYS A 690 -85.36 -61.25 -20.68
C LYS A 690 -85.88 -59.96 -21.33
N LYS A 691 -87.14 -59.96 -21.76
CA LYS A 691 -87.84 -58.83 -22.41
C LYS A 691 -89.22 -58.67 -21.77
N SER A 692 -89.72 -57.43 -21.67
CA SER A 692 -91.12 -57.03 -21.41
C SER A 692 -91.73 -57.30 -20.03
N GLN A 693 -91.88 -56.25 -19.21
CA GLN A 693 -93.20 -55.70 -18.83
C GLN A 693 -93.08 -54.34 -18.09
N ASN A 694 -93.96 -53.40 -18.44
CA ASN A 694 -94.45 -52.28 -17.60
C ASN A 694 -95.78 -52.76 -16.94
N PRO A 695 -96.32 -52.23 -15.81
CA PRO A 695 -96.65 -50.79 -15.59
C PRO A 695 -96.52 -50.30 -14.09
N MET A 696 -96.40 -48.99 -13.79
CA MET A 696 -97.43 -47.97 -13.39
C MET A 696 -97.93 -47.96 -11.92
N VAL A 697 -97.73 -46.82 -11.21
CA VAL A 697 -98.48 -46.20 -10.06
C VAL A 697 -98.71 -47.05 -8.78
N GLY A 698 -98.62 -46.54 -7.54
CA GLY A 698 -98.25 -45.22 -6.99
C GLY A 698 -98.63 -45.08 -5.49
N VAL A 699 -98.53 -43.85 -4.94
CA VAL A 699 -99.06 -43.37 -3.63
C VAL A 699 -98.46 -43.94 -2.31
N TYR A 700 -97.68 -43.12 -1.58
CA TYR A 700 -98.09 -42.43 -0.33
C TYR A 700 -96.90 -41.72 0.34
N ASN A 701 -97.16 -40.56 0.96
CA ASN A 701 -96.18 -39.78 1.74
C ASN A 701 -96.25 -40.16 3.23
N ALA A 702 -95.09 -40.33 3.87
CA ALA A 702 -94.83 -39.92 5.26
C ALA A 702 -93.31 -39.81 5.51
N ASN A 703 -92.88 -38.77 6.23
CA ASN A 703 -91.49 -38.59 6.68
C ASN A 703 -91.09 -39.65 7.73
N VAL A 704 -89.79 -39.95 7.84
CA VAL A 704 -88.94 -39.58 9.01
C VAL A 704 -87.52 -40.19 8.92
N ASN A 705 -86.50 -39.32 9.03
CA ASN A 705 -85.11 -39.52 9.51
C ASN A 705 -84.02 -40.32 8.75
N THR A 706 -82.78 -39.98 9.16
CA THR A 706 -81.46 -40.65 9.03
C THR A 706 -80.67 -40.59 7.71
N GLN A 707 -80.05 -39.43 7.49
CA GLN A 707 -78.60 -39.18 7.28
C GLN A 707 -77.67 -40.18 6.53
N MET A 708 -76.97 -39.61 5.52
CA MET A 708 -75.60 -39.90 5.03
C MET A 708 -75.28 -41.23 4.29
N PRO A 709 -74.19 -41.30 3.50
CA PRO A 709 -73.52 -40.25 2.70
C PRO A 709 -73.29 -40.64 1.22
N GLY A 710 -72.95 -39.70 0.33
CA GLY A 710 -72.60 -39.99 -1.07
C GLY A 710 -71.73 -38.93 -1.75
N LYS A 711 -70.66 -39.34 -2.44
CA LYS A 711 -69.65 -38.47 -3.08
C LYS A 711 -69.51 -38.77 -4.58
N GLN A 712 -69.36 -37.72 -5.41
CA GLN A 712 -68.90 -37.71 -6.82
C GLN A 712 -69.81 -38.42 -7.86
N ARG A 713 -70.01 -37.99 -9.12
CA ARG A 713 -69.15 -37.34 -10.15
C ARG A 713 -70.04 -36.46 -11.07
N LEU A 714 -69.65 -35.31 -11.63
CA LEU A 714 -68.58 -34.98 -12.60
C LEU A 714 -68.84 -35.49 -14.04
N PHE A 715 -68.55 -34.61 -15.02
CA PHE A 715 -68.67 -34.68 -16.50
C PHE A 715 -70.04 -34.28 -17.08
N LYS A 716 -70.12 -33.56 -18.22
CA LYS A 716 -69.19 -33.52 -19.39
C LYS A 716 -69.19 -32.17 -20.15
N LYS A 717 -68.15 -31.93 -20.97
CA LYS A 717 -67.93 -30.77 -21.85
C LYS A 717 -68.83 -30.73 -23.11
N ASP A 718 -69.26 -29.52 -23.47
CA ASP A 718 -69.11 -28.84 -24.78
C ASP A 718 -69.34 -27.31 -24.53
N ARG A 719 -69.01 -26.29 -25.34
CA ARG A 719 -68.43 -26.17 -26.70
C ARG A 719 -67.67 -24.82 -26.83
N LYS A 720 -67.35 -24.41 -28.07
CA LYS A 720 -66.94 -23.06 -28.58
C LYS A 720 -67.96 -21.94 -28.20
N ASN A 721 -67.65 -20.64 -28.04
CA ASN A 721 -66.74 -19.76 -28.80
C ASN A 721 -66.60 -18.36 -28.10
N ASN A 722 -65.56 -17.59 -28.48
CA ASN A 722 -65.36 -16.12 -28.37
C ASN A 722 -65.33 -15.33 -27.03
N ASP A 723 -64.39 -14.37 -27.04
CA ASP A 723 -64.40 -12.98 -26.54
C ASP A 723 -64.55 -12.63 -25.04
N SER A 724 -63.40 -12.22 -24.49
CA SER A 724 -63.13 -10.92 -23.81
C SER A 724 -64.00 -10.40 -22.65
N HIS A 725 -63.31 -9.79 -21.66
CA HIS A 725 -63.84 -8.87 -20.64
C HIS A 725 -64.73 -9.53 -19.54
N VAL A 726 -64.91 -9.04 -18.29
CA VAL A 726 -64.32 -7.95 -17.47
C VAL A 726 -64.85 -8.05 -16.01
N TYR A 727 -64.11 -7.54 -14.99
CA TYR A 727 -64.49 -7.36 -13.56
C TYR A 727 -64.98 -8.63 -12.81
N ALA A 728 -65.15 -8.68 -11.48
CA ALA A 728 -65.08 -7.65 -10.43
C ALA A 728 -64.43 -8.15 -9.12
N VAL A 729 -63.97 -7.20 -8.31
CA VAL A 729 -63.66 -7.35 -6.87
C VAL A 729 -64.93 -7.04 -6.08
N ILE A 730 -65.13 -7.65 -4.90
CA ILE A 730 -65.73 -7.04 -3.69
C ILE A 730 -65.50 -7.96 -2.46
N ASP A 731 -65.50 -7.33 -1.29
CA ASP A 731 -65.19 -7.77 0.07
C ASP A 731 -65.61 -9.18 0.54
N ASP A 732 -64.81 -9.68 1.49
CA ASP A 732 -65.31 -10.48 2.62
C ASP A 732 -64.75 -9.91 3.93
N ALA A 733 -65.61 -9.26 4.71
CA ALA A 733 -65.31 -8.77 6.06
C ALA A 733 -66.51 -9.01 6.99
N MET A 734 -66.55 -10.17 7.66
CA MET A 734 -67.40 -10.38 8.83
C MET A 734 -66.67 -11.18 9.92
N VAL A 735 -66.82 -10.69 11.15
CA VAL A 735 -66.19 -11.23 12.36
C VAL A 735 -67.23 -12.00 13.18
N TYR A 736 -66.84 -13.18 13.67
CA TYR A 736 -67.42 -13.76 14.89
C TYR A 736 -66.29 -14.17 15.82
N GLY A 737 -66.38 -13.78 17.09
CA GLY A 737 -65.32 -14.03 18.07
C GLY A 737 -65.64 -13.62 19.50
N HIS A 738 -66.92 -13.51 19.86
CA HIS A 738 -67.30 -13.39 21.26
C HIS A 738 -66.95 -14.70 21.99
N LEU A 739 -66.00 -14.65 22.92
CA LEU A 739 -66.12 -15.16 24.31
C LEU A 739 -64.76 -15.05 25.02
N LEU A 740 -64.72 -14.18 26.03
CA LEU A 740 -63.57 -13.97 26.91
C LEU A 740 -63.44 -15.08 27.96
N LYS A 741 -62.20 -15.36 28.36
CA LYS A 741 -61.79 -15.74 29.72
C LYS A 741 -60.34 -15.29 29.90
N GLU A 742 -60.11 -14.16 30.56
CA GLU A 742 -59.71 -14.07 31.99
C GLU A 742 -58.42 -14.86 32.28
N SER A 743 -57.34 -14.28 32.82
CA SER A 743 -57.27 -13.11 33.73
C SER A 743 -55.93 -12.33 33.67
N ASN A 744 -55.99 -11.04 34.00
CA ASN A 744 -54.95 -10.15 34.59
C ASN A 744 -53.52 -10.26 34.00
N GLY A 745 -53.03 -9.35 33.14
CA GLY A 745 -52.79 -7.92 33.39
C GLY A 745 -51.35 -7.72 33.89
N SER A 746 -50.48 -6.86 33.34
CA SER A 746 -50.52 -5.84 32.27
C SER A 746 -49.09 -5.78 31.62
N VAL A 747 -48.65 -4.91 30.68
CA VAL A 747 -49.03 -3.55 30.21
C VAL A 747 -48.77 -3.45 28.69
N ASN A 748 -49.50 -2.58 27.98
CA ASN A 748 -49.30 -2.30 26.55
C ASN A 748 -48.20 -1.23 26.29
N PRO A 749 -47.45 -1.32 25.18
CA PRO A 749 -46.99 -0.15 24.44
C PRO A 749 -48.01 0.19 23.33
N GLU A 750 -48.52 1.42 23.36
CA GLU A 750 -49.46 1.94 22.37
C GLU A 750 -48.72 2.43 21.11
N VAL A 751 -49.26 2.12 19.93
CA VAL A 751 -48.73 2.57 18.63
C VAL A 751 -49.62 3.72 18.16
N ASP A 752 -49.15 4.95 18.31
CA ASP A 752 -49.93 6.13 17.92
C ASP A 752 -49.65 6.55 16.47
N VAL A 753 -50.69 7.03 15.80
CA VAL A 753 -50.74 7.30 14.36
C VAL A 753 -50.66 8.81 14.09
N TYR A 754 -50.06 9.17 12.96
CA TYR A 754 -49.90 10.56 12.50
C TYR A 754 -51.18 11.40 12.63
N ARG A 755 -51.11 12.51 13.37
CA ARG A 755 -52.11 13.58 13.33
C ARG A 755 -51.77 14.62 12.26
N PRO A 756 -52.75 15.12 11.49
CA PRO A 756 -52.58 16.32 10.67
C PRO A 756 -52.31 17.57 11.51
N PHE A 757 -51.70 18.58 10.89
CA PHE A 757 -51.31 19.84 11.53
C PHE A 757 -52.39 20.91 11.35
N ASP A 758 -53.07 21.27 12.45
CA ASP A 758 -54.01 22.41 12.50
C ASP A 758 -53.33 23.65 13.09
N GLY A 759 -52.74 24.47 12.20
CA GLY A 759 -52.15 25.76 12.54
C GLY A 759 -52.18 26.73 11.35
N PRO A 760 -52.32 28.05 11.57
CA PRO A 760 -52.49 29.01 10.48
C PRO A 760 -51.21 29.13 9.64
N MET A 761 -51.30 28.83 8.34
CA MET A 761 -50.18 29.01 7.40
C MET A 761 -50.09 30.47 6.96
N GLY A 762 -48.95 31.12 7.27
CA GLY A 762 -48.58 32.41 6.70
C GLY A 762 -48.04 32.27 5.26
N SER A 763 -48.25 33.29 4.44
CA SER A 763 -48.01 33.23 2.97
C SER A 763 -46.59 33.55 2.49
N LEU A 764 -45.57 33.55 3.37
CA LEU A 764 -44.16 33.73 3.00
C LEU A 764 -43.23 32.77 3.77
N PRO A 765 -42.16 32.24 3.12
CA PRO A 765 -41.16 31.40 3.78
C PRO A 765 -40.20 32.23 4.67
N PRO A 766 -39.72 31.68 5.81
CA PRO A 766 -38.84 32.40 6.72
C PRO A 766 -37.39 32.48 6.22
N SER A 767 -36.80 33.67 6.30
CA SER A 767 -35.38 33.94 6.07
C SER A 767 -34.51 33.61 7.30
N PRO A 768 -33.21 33.28 7.14
CA PRO A 768 -32.32 32.94 8.24
C PRO A 768 -31.93 34.15 9.11
N PRO A 769 -31.74 33.99 10.43
CA PRO A 769 -31.39 35.08 11.34
C PRO A 769 -29.89 35.45 11.34
N PRO A 770 -29.53 36.70 11.70
CA PRO A 770 -28.14 37.19 11.72
C PRO A 770 -27.38 36.83 13.01
N PHE A 771 -26.05 36.71 12.92
CA PHE A 771 -25.17 36.45 14.06
C PHE A 771 -24.51 37.72 14.62
N SER A 772 -24.87 38.09 15.85
CA SER A 772 -24.15 39.03 16.74
C SER A 772 -24.71 38.84 18.17
N PHE A 773 -24.04 38.97 19.31
CA PHE A 773 -22.64 39.23 19.70
C PHE A 773 -22.28 38.29 20.87
N ARG A 774 -20.99 38.08 21.18
CA ARG A 774 -20.56 37.52 22.49
C ARG A 774 -20.06 38.64 23.40
N LYS A 775 -20.41 38.54 24.69
CA LYS A 775 -20.35 39.62 25.69
C LYS A 775 -19.00 39.68 26.41
N ASP A 776 -18.53 40.89 26.69
CA ASP A 776 -17.45 41.15 27.65
C ASP A 776 -17.84 40.74 29.08
N ILE A 777 -16.84 40.37 29.88
CA ILE A 777 -16.94 40.29 31.34
C ILE A 777 -15.74 41.03 31.95
N LYS A 778 -16.01 42.13 32.65
CA LYS A 778 -15.09 42.76 33.60
C LYS A 778 -15.48 42.39 35.03
N ARG A 779 -14.49 42.09 35.88
CA ARG A 779 -14.56 42.27 37.34
C ARG A 779 -13.26 42.93 37.83
N SER A 780 -13.34 43.50 39.03
CA SER A 780 -12.57 44.66 39.52
C SER A 780 -11.36 44.29 40.41
N PRO A 781 -10.53 45.26 40.86
CA PRO A 781 -9.12 45.01 41.21
C PRO A 781 -8.83 44.87 42.71
N SER A 782 -7.63 44.34 43.02
CA SER A 782 -6.87 44.62 44.24
C SER A 782 -5.36 44.36 44.04
N THR A 783 -4.57 45.42 44.23
CA THR A 783 -3.18 45.49 44.75
C THR A 783 -2.35 44.20 44.81
N GLU A 784 -1.24 44.11 44.06
CA GLU A 784 0.13 44.50 44.50
C GLU A 784 1.14 44.36 43.33
N GLU A 785 2.18 45.19 43.29
CA GLU A 785 3.24 45.22 42.25
C GLU A 785 4.54 44.62 42.82
N PRO A 786 5.39 43.96 42.00
CA PRO A 786 6.64 44.65 41.64
C PRO A 786 7.16 44.41 40.21
N LEU A 787 7.77 45.46 39.63
CA LEU A 787 8.56 45.49 38.40
C LEU A 787 9.84 44.61 38.48
N PRO A 788 10.38 44.11 37.35
CA PRO A 788 11.41 44.91 36.64
C PRO A 788 11.42 44.84 35.09
N LEU A 789 11.61 46.02 34.49
CA LEU A 789 12.57 46.40 33.43
C LEU A 789 12.75 45.55 32.14
N ALA A 790 12.63 46.25 31.00
CA ALA A 790 13.49 46.29 29.79
C ALA A 790 14.05 44.97 29.18
N GLU A 791 14.14 44.77 27.86
CA GLU A 791 13.98 45.67 26.70
C GLU A 791 13.62 44.77 25.49
N THR A 792 12.81 45.24 24.54
CA THR A 792 12.41 44.44 23.36
C THR A 792 12.72 45.18 22.07
N ASP A 793 13.92 44.98 21.54
CA ASP A 793 14.23 45.35 20.16
C ASP A 793 13.76 44.25 19.20
N GLN A 794 12.61 44.48 18.58
CA GLN A 794 12.14 43.72 17.42
C GLN A 794 12.55 44.45 16.14
N ASP A 795 13.55 43.89 15.44
CA ASP A 795 13.95 44.34 14.10
C ASP A 795 12.75 44.38 13.16
N SER A 796 12.34 45.60 12.81
CA SER A 796 11.22 45.88 11.93
C SER A 796 11.70 45.99 10.49
N TYR A 797 11.24 45.11 9.60
CA TYR A 797 11.29 45.35 8.16
C TYR A 797 9.94 45.10 7.49
N THR A 798 9.40 46.19 6.96
CA THR A 798 8.16 46.26 6.19
C THR A 798 8.40 45.89 4.72
N PHE A 799 7.39 45.27 4.10
CA PHE A 799 7.24 45.29 2.64
C PHE A 799 5.93 45.99 2.29
N ALA A 800 6.01 46.92 1.35
CA ALA A 800 4.91 47.80 1.01
C ALA A 800 3.75 47.04 0.34
N HIS A 801 2.53 47.29 0.82
CA HIS A 801 1.32 46.94 0.06
C HIS A 801 1.14 47.95 -1.08
N GLN A 802 1.48 47.54 -2.30
CA GLN A 802 0.99 48.24 -3.49
C GLN A 802 -0.49 47.91 -3.66
N LYS A 803 -1.34 48.87 -3.30
CA LYS A 803 -2.79 48.75 -3.28
C LYS A 803 -3.33 48.95 -4.70
N LEU A 804 -4.11 48.00 -5.22
CA LEU A 804 -4.90 48.19 -6.45
C LEU A 804 -6.31 47.63 -6.23
N GLY A 805 -7.33 48.43 -6.49
CA GLY A 805 -8.73 48.01 -6.48
C GLY A 805 -9.69 49.04 -5.89
N GLU A 806 -10.18 49.94 -6.75
CA GLU A 806 -11.60 50.33 -6.93
C GLU A 806 -11.60 51.42 -8.04
N LEU A 807 -11.99 51.15 -9.30
CA LEU A 807 -13.30 50.76 -9.85
C LEU A 807 -14.18 51.99 -10.11
N GLU A 808 -14.22 52.43 -11.38
CA GLU A 808 -15.35 53.16 -11.96
C GLU A 808 -15.77 52.52 -13.29
N ASP A 809 -17.03 52.74 -13.62
CA ASP A 809 -17.85 52.05 -14.61
C ASP A 809 -17.80 52.71 -16.00
N ASN A 810 -18.02 51.91 -17.06
CA ASN A 810 -18.80 52.20 -18.29
C ASN A 810 -18.30 51.42 -19.52
N GLY A 811 -19.24 50.93 -20.33
CA GLY A 811 -19.14 51.06 -21.80
C GLY A 811 -18.62 49.89 -22.65
N ASP A 812 -19.49 48.91 -22.89
CA ASP A 812 -19.97 48.48 -24.23
C ASP A 812 -19.03 47.94 -25.36
N ASN A 813 -19.57 46.94 -26.08
CA ASN A 813 -19.31 46.50 -27.46
C ASN A 813 -17.99 45.83 -27.98
N THR A 814 -18.19 44.58 -28.44
CA THR A 814 -17.77 43.97 -29.75
C THR A 814 -16.30 43.65 -30.12
N ASN A 815 -16.10 42.36 -30.47
CA ASN A 815 -15.47 41.78 -31.68
C ASN A 815 -13.98 41.95 -32.08
N GLU A 816 -13.51 40.85 -32.71
CA GLU A 816 -12.32 40.65 -33.57
C GLU A 816 -10.91 40.79 -32.93
N LYS A 817 -9.89 39.92 -33.10
CA LYS A 817 -9.38 39.01 -34.16
C LYS A 817 -8.21 39.63 -34.96
N ASN A 818 -7.17 38.81 -35.18
CA ASN A 818 -5.96 38.96 -36.05
C ASN A 818 -4.66 39.57 -35.45
N ASN A 819 -3.67 38.68 -35.30
CA ASN A 819 -2.37 38.62 -36.00
C ASN A 819 -1.55 39.88 -36.36
N GLY A 820 -0.25 39.77 -36.08
CA GLY A 820 0.85 40.36 -36.87
C GLY A 820 1.29 41.76 -36.43
N ASP A 821 2.53 42.20 -36.66
CA ASP A 821 3.74 41.46 -37.08
C ASP A 821 5.00 42.28 -36.67
N THR A 822 6.16 41.74 -37.00
CA THR A 822 7.54 42.17 -36.78
C THR A 822 7.87 43.60 -37.23
N SER A 823 8.60 44.37 -36.41
CA SER A 823 9.65 45.29 -36.91
C SER A 823 10.68 45.69 -35.84
N THR A 824 11.95 45.44 -36.14
CA THR A 824 13.11 46.03 -35.45
C THR A 824 13.39 47.45 -35.95
N SER A 825 13.99 48.32 -35.12
CA SER A 825 15.40 48.75 -35.30
C SER A 825 15.75 50.12 -34.69
N PHE A 826 17.05 50.29 -34.38
CA PHE A 826 17.85 51.54 -34.25
C PHE A 826 17.48 52.55 -33.13
N LEU A 827 18.36 52.73 -32.14
CA LEU A 827 19.57 53.58 -32.06
C LEU A 827 19.25 55.06 -31.77
N GLU A 828 19.67 55.55 -30.61
CA GLU A 828 20.52 56.74 -30.52
C GLU A 828 21.20 56.81 -29.14
N ASP A 829 22.53 57.00 -29.14
CA ASP A 829 23.32 57.36 -27.97
C ASP A 829 23.19 58.87 -27.70
N LYS A 830 23.20 59.28 -26.42
CA LYS A 830 24.03 60.44 -26.02
C LYS A 830 24.32 60.55 -24.54
N GLU A 831 25.55 60.97 -24.28
CA GLU A 831 26.11 61.31 -22.97
C GLU A 831 25.48 62.58 -22.38
N GLN A 832 25.49 62.72 -21.05
CA GLN A 832 26.11 63.89 -20.41
C GLN A 832 26.49 63.61 -18.93
N GLU A 833 27.57 64.24 -18.48
CA GLU A 833 28.14 64.16 -17.12
C GLU A 833 27.46 65.12 -16.11
N GLY A 834 27.77 64.97 -14.81
CA GLY A 834 27.38 65.91 -13.73
C GLY A 834 27.17 65.20 -12.38
N LEU A 835 28.20 64.81 -11.64
CA LEU A 835 29.00 65.58 -10.65
C LEU A 835 28.31 65.78 -9.28
N GLU A 836 28.96 65.20 -8.25
CA GLU A 836 28.99 65.51 -6.80
C GLU A 836 27.81 66.24 -6.12
N GLU A 837 27.16 65.54 -5.16
CA GLU A 837 27.28 65.85 -3.72
C GLU A 837 27.17 64.56 -2.87
#